data_AF-A0A523NHC5-F1
#
_entry.id   AF-A0A523NHC5-F1
#
_cell.length_a   1.000
_cell.length_b   1.000
_cell.length_c   1.000
_cell.angle_alpha   90.00
_cell.angle_beta   90.00
_cell.angle_gamma   90.00
#
_symmetry.space_group_name_H-M   'P 1'
#
loop_
_entity.id
_entity.type
_entity.pdbx_description
1 polymer ?
#
loop_
_entity_poly.entity_id
_entity_poly.type
_entity_poly.pdbx_seq_one_letter_code
_entity_poly.pdbx_strand_id
1 'polypeptide(L)'
;MTPMLQIVVALSALVGPPDVYHAPDRPLDDRIDPAKVTEQEPPPLPERIILPVPPEFRVATDPGRVPVEAAQFDRVRAAVESGLRYLVSTQGAGGGWLAGLRAAPTDQPGTPAPVAVAVTALVIKAFAQTDVGILGDDRFRAALRVLDAARRDDGSFEGGVLANYVTASVVMALATIDDADYLDELAGAGAWLQEHQWDQGEGIGARQDWFGGAGYGNRGRPDVSNTQTMLDALYEAGVSPDEPSVQRALAFISRAQNLQATNKAAWAGNDGGLVYTPANGGESMASEAAGEGRHGELIPAGRSRSLRSYGSMTYAGFKSMLYAGLSPDDIRVRAAFDWIRRNWTFDENPGLGQEGLYYYYHTMSRAMRASQQHTVEIDGTTHNWRDELTQAILARQRADGSWQNPADRWMEGEPVIATVFAVLALEEAIKPVTPTARHAHAGLDFVLTYDDAVTDSFTGRVYVMTSTGHGGEPRLGPSWINTAPFFALDVRDWKPDTPLVVYGDVLGYPGPTGEIPPANYSIQAVMRRSPDSPFVGRGEGTAYSEVVTRDLDGAADSRVQLRIDRVETERRSPDTEGVRFIRLRSRLLSSFHGRDVFMEAAVILPKGYQADDDTRYPALYIIPGFGGSDLQAVKLARRAAGINGDRIVKIGLNPLCRTGHHVFADSENNGPRGRALVGELIPHLEREFRLVAAPTARFLTGASSGGWSSLWLQVTYPDFFGGVWSLAPDPVDFRAFQLVNLYEPGANVYRDADGVRRPIARRNGEVVAWYDDFARMETVIGEGGQLYSFDGVFSPRGADGRPRPYFDRSTGEVDADVVEAWKQYDIRLILQENWTELGPKLSGKIRIIVGDTDNFYLDGAVELLRDTLNTLGSDAVVEVLPGRNHALTDRDMLHRIDRELLEAYERYH
;
A
#
# COMPACT_ATOMS: atom_id res chain seq x y z
N MET A 1 1.49 5.75 3.60
CA MET A 1 0.64 6.36 2.54
C MET A 1 -0.66 6.78 3.20
N THR A 2 -0.96 8.08 3.16
CA THR A 2 -2.09 8.72 3.85
C THR A 2 -3.41 8.48 3.10
N PRO A 3 -4.59 8.52 3.78
CA PRO A 3 -5.93 8.35 3.21
C PRO A 3 -6.26 9.18 1.96
N MET A 4 -5.60 10.31 1.71
CA MET A 4 -5.95 11.25 0.64
C MET A 4 -5.72 10.70 -0.78
N LEU A 5 -4.77 9.77 -0.97
CA LEU A 5 -4.40 9.24 -2.29
C LEU A 5 -5.38 8.19 -2.86
N GLN A 6 -6.34 7.70 -2.07
CA GLN A 6 -7.24 6.61 -2.48
C GLN A 6 -8.51 7.09 -3.21
N ILE A 7 -8.88 8.38 -3.09
CA ILE A 7 -10.19 8.87 -3.54
C ILE A 7 -10.16 9.42 -4.99
N VAL A 8 -9.05 10.02 -5.43
CA VAL A 8 -8.93 10.59 -6.79
C VAL A 8 -8.88 9.50 -7.88
N VAL A 9 -8.42 8.29 -7.54
CA VAL A 9 -8.35 7.13 -8.45
C VAL A 9 -9.76 6.60 -8.83
N ALA A 10 -10.82 7.00 -8.14
CA ALA A 10 -12.15 6.40 -8.27
C ALA A 10 -13.01 6.91 -9.46
N LEU A 11 -12.61 7.96 -10.18
CA LEU A 11 -13.48 8.60 -11.20
C LEU A 11 -13.22 8.19 -12.66
N SER A 12 -12.13 7.49 -12.98
CA SER A 12 -11.80 7.10 -14.38
C SER A 12 -12.06 5.61 -14.72
N ALA A 13 -12.51 4.79 -13.78
CA ALA A 13 -12.47 3.32 -13.89
C ALA A 13 -13.60 2.64 -14.70
N LEU A 14 -14.24 3.32 -15.67
CA LEU A 14 -15.43 2.79 -16.38
C LEU A 14 -15.30 2.61 -17.90
N VAL A 15 -14.13 2.87 -18.50
CA VAL A 15 -13.91 2.69 -19.94
C VAL A 15 -12.51 2.08 -20.15
N GLY A 16 -12.36 1.10 -21.06
CA GLY A 16 -11.03 0.60 -21.44
C GLY A 16 -10.11 1.74 -21.90
N PRO A 17 -8.77 1.57 -21.89
CA PRO A 17 -7.86 2.68 -22.16
C PRO A 17 -8.22 3.31 -23.51
N PRO A 18 -8.62 4.60 -23.55
CA PRO A 18 -8.97 5.24 -24.80
C PRO A 18 -7.72 5.30 -25.68
N ASP A 19 -7.92 5.12 -26.98
CA ASP A 19 -6.87 5.31 -27.97
C ASP A 19 -6.32 6.74 -27.84
N VAL A 20 -5.11 6.91 -27.31
CA VAL A 20 -4.49 8.24 -27.09
C VAL A 20 -4.34 8.99 -28.43
N TYR A 21 -4.13 8.27 -29.54
CA TYR A 21 -3.87 8.85 -30.86
C TYR A 21 -5.05 8.73 -31.84
N HIS A 22 -6.27 8.87 -31.33
CA HIS A 22 -7.45 8.96 -32.20
C HIS A 22 -7.53 10.31 -32.93
N ALA A 23 -8.30 10.33 -34.03
CA ALA A 23 -8.53 11.53 -34.83
C ALA A 23 -9.46 12.54 -34.11
N PRO A 24 -9.26 13.85 -34.30
CA PRO A 24 -10.16 14.86 -33.74
C PRO A 24 -11.56 14.74 -34.33
N ASP A 25 -12.57 14.95 -33.49
CA ASP A 25 -13.99 14.85 -33.83
C ASP A 25 -14.63 16.21 -34.21
N ARG A 26 -13.85 17.29 -34.14
CA ARG A 26 -14.27 18.68 -34.34
C ARG A 26 -13.21 19.47 -35.13
N PRO A 27 -13.58 20.59 -35.77
CA PRO A 27 -12.61 21.45 -36.45
C PRO A 27 -11.62 22.07 -35.47
N LEU A 28 -10.47 22.49 -36.00
CA LEU A 28 -9.43 23.19 -35.25
C LEU A 28 -10.00 24.43 -34.55
N ASP A 29 -9.70 24.59 -33.27
CA ASP A 29 -10.14 25.72 -32.47
C ASP A 29 -9.67 27.07 -33.04
N ASP A 30 -10.57 28.06 -33.11
CA ASP A 30 -10.33 29.39 -33.70
C ASP A 30 -9.20 30.17 -33.00
N ARG A 31 -8.78 29.77 -31.79
CA ARG A 31 -7.63 30.35 -31.08
C ARG A 31 -6.29 29.96 -31.70
N ILE A 32 -6.26 28.94 -32.56
CA ILE A 32 -5.06 28.37 -33.16
C ILE A 32 -4.91 28.88 -34.59
N ASP A 33 -3.75 29.43 -34.92
CA ASP A 33 -3.42 29.82 -36.29
C ASP A 33 -2.98 28.57 -37.09
N PRO A 34 -3.81 28.05 -38.01
CA PRO A 34 -3.49 26.83 -38.74
C PRO A 34 -2.23 26.96 -39.60
N ALA A 35 -1.81 28.17 -39.96
CA ALA A 35 -0.60 28.39 -40.74
C ALA A 35 0.70 28.17 -39.94
N LYS A 36 0.60 28.09 -38.60
CA LYS A 36 1.75 27.88 -37.71
C LYS A 36 1.88 26.45 -37.23
N VAL A 37 0.81 25.66 -37.26
CA VAL A 37 0.83 24.27 -36.81
C VAL A 37 1.68 23.42 -37.75
N THR A 38 2.58 22.63 -37.18
CA THR A 38 3.39 21.67 -37.95
C THR A 38 3.00 20.24 -37.62
N GLU A 39 3.23 19.33 -38.57
CA GLU A 39 2.89 17.92 -38.41
C GLU A 39 4.11 17.01 -38.51
N GLN A 40 4.08 15.94 -37.71
CA GLN A 40 5.00 14.83 -37.78
C GLN A 40 4.31 13.54 -37.32
N GLU A 41 4.92 12.38 -37.58
CA GLU A 41 4.43 11.14 -36.98
C GLU A 41 4.37 11.25 -35.45
N PRO A 42 3.33 10.70 -34.80
CA PRO A 42 3.27 10.69 -33.34
C PRO A 42 4.49 9.97 -32.74
N PRO A 43 5.12 10.51 -31.68
CA PRO A 43 6.20 9.83 -31.01
C PRO A 43 5.67 8.53 -30.38
N PRO A 44 6.52 7.50 -30.23
CA PRO A 44 6.08 6.25 -29.61
C PRO A 44 5.66 6.48 -28.16
N LEU A 45 4.50 5.95 -27.78
CA LEU A 45 4.11 5.80 -26.38
C LEU A 45 4.87 4.62 -25.76
N PRO A 46 5.00 4.55 -24.43
CA PRO A 46 5.61 3.40 -23.76
C PRO A 46 4.89 2.10 -24.10
N GLU A 47 5.65 1.07 -24.48
CA GLU A 47 5.14 -0.30 -24.58
C GLU A 47 4.72 -0.85 -23.20
N ARG A 48 5.34 -0.35 -22.14
CA ARG A 48 5.04 -0.66 -20.74
C ARG A 48 5.18 0.59 -19.89
N ILE A 49 4.21 0.82 -19.03
CA ILE A 49 4.20 1.93 -18.08
C ILE A 49 4.89 1.51 -16.78
N ILE A 50 5.91 2.27 -16.40
CA ILE A 50 6.62 2.13 -15.13
C ILE A 50 5.97 3.07 -14.12
N LEU A 51 5.52 2.55 -12.98
CA LEU A 51 4.98 3.41 -11.93
C LEU A 51 6.11 4.23 -11.31
N PRO A 52 6.03 5.57 -11.27
CA PRO A 52 6.99 6.38 -10.54
C PRO A 52 6.88 6.08 -9.04
N VAL A 53 7.98 6.31 -8.31
CA VAL A 53 7.95 6.22 -6.83
C VAL A 53 6.89 7.17 -6.31
N PRO A 54 6.08 6.80 -5.30
CA PRO A 54 5.08 7.70 -4.73
C PRO A 54 5.67 9.05 -4.28
N PRO A 55 4.90 10.15 -4.36
CA PRO A 55 5.36 11.45 -3.90
C PRO A 55 5.69 11.40 -2.40
N GLU A 56 6.81 12.02 -2.03
CA GLU A 56 7.18 12.25 -0.63
C GLU A 56 6.96 13.72 -0.33
N PHE A 57 6.10 14.00 0.65
CA PHE A 57 5.65 15.34 0.95
C PHE A 57 6.37 15.95 2.16
N ARG A 58 7.17 15.18 2.90
CA ARG A 58 7.84 15.67 4.11
C ARG A 58 9.35 15.56 4.00
N VAL A 59 10.06 16.57 4.49
CA VAL A 59 11.51 16.50 4.67
C VAL A 59 11.86 15.51 5.78
N ALA A 60 13.05 14.91 5.70
CA ALA A 60 13.47 13.99 6.76
C ALA A 60 13.73 14.75 8.07
N THR A 61 13.41 14.10 9.19
CA THR A 61 13.77 14.59 10.53
C THR A 61 15.10 14.02 11.02
N ASP A 62 15.54 12.91 10.42
CA ASP A 62 16.75 12.16 10.74
C ASP A 62 17.71 12.17 9.53
N PRO A 63 18.96 12.64 9.68
CA PRO A 63 19.96 12.59 8.61
C PRO A 63 20.24 11.17 8.10
N GLY A 64 20.05 10.13 8.93
CA GLY A 64 20.26 8.73 8.52
C GLY A 64 19.31 8.23 7.42
N ARG A 65 18.27 9.00 7.10
CA ARG A 65 17.28 8.68 6.06
C ARG A 65 17.52 9.41 4.74
N VAL A 66 18.60 10.17 4.63
CA VAL A 66 18.94 11.00 3.47
C VAL A 66 20.38 10.72 3.05
N PRO A 67 20.67 10.51 1.75
CA PRO A 67 22.04 10.34 1.25
C PRO A 67 22.74 11.70 1.09
N VAL A 68 22.81 12.44 2.20
CA VAL A 68 23.48 13.75 2.35
C VAL A 68 24.37 13.63 3.59
N GLU A 69 25.56 14.21 3.54
CA GLU A 69 26.45 14.24 4.71
C GLU A 69 25.74 14.84 5.93
N ALA A 70 25.81 14.21 7.11
CA ALA A 70 25.01 14.63 8.27
C ALA A 70 25.20 16.11 8.65
N ALA A 71 26.44 16.60 8.60
CA ALA A 71 26.73 18.02 8.83
C ALA A 71 26.16 18.95 7.74
N GLN A 72 26.07 18.47 6.49
CA GLN A 72 25.44 19.18 5.40
C GLN A 72 23.92 19.23 5.60
N PHE A 73 23.30 18.11 6.00
CA PHE A 73 21.88 18.03 6.31
C PHE A 73 21.46 19.07 7.35
N ASP A 74 22.20 19.20 8.45
CA ASP A 74 21.92 20.21 9.49
C ASP A 74 22.01 21.64 8.95
N ARG A 75 23.02 21.93 8.12
CA ARG A 75 23.16 23.25 7.46
C ARG A 75 21.99 23.53 6.52
N VAL A 76 21.55 22.54 5.77
CA VAL A 76 20.40 22.66 4.86
C VAL A 76 19.12 22.95 5.65
N ARG A 77 18.87 22.22 6.74
CA ARG A 77 17.70 22.49 7.61
C ARG A 77 17.71 23.90 8.17
N ALA A 78 18.85 24.38 8.67
CA ALA A 78 18.98 25.74 9.19
C ALA A 78 18.75 26.82 8.11
N ALA A 79 19.19 26.56 6.88
CA ALA A 79 18.98 27.47 5.75
C ALA A 79 17.52 27.49 5.29
N VAL A 80 16.87 26.33 5.21
CA VAL A 80 15.42 26.20 4.94
C VAL A 80 14.64 27.01 5.98
N GLU A 81 14.91 26.81 7.27
CA GLU A 81 14.24 27.54 8.35
C GLU A 81 14.45 29.06 8.22
N SER A 82 15.66 29.50 7.87
CA SER A 82 15.96 30.92 7.66
C SER A 82 15.23 31.51 6.44
N GLY A 83 15.13 30.75 5.35
CA GLY A 83 14.35 31.13 4.17
C GLY A 83 12.85 31.21 4.46
N LEU A 84 12.31 30.24 5.19
CA LEU A 84 10.93 30.25 5.66
C LEU A 84 10.67 31.47 6.56
N ARG A 85 11.56 31.80 7.51
CA ARG A 85 11.45 33.01 8.34
C ARG A 85 11.43 34.29 7.49
N TYR A 86 12.25 34.37 6.44
CA TYR A 86 12.19 35.47 5.49
C TYR A 86 10.83 35.57 4.78
N LEU A 87 10.30 34.45 4.28
CA LEU A 87 8.98 34.41 3.63
C LEU A 87 7.88 34.88 4.59
N VAL A 88 7.89 34.44 5.86
CA VAL A 88 6.96 34.97 6.88
C VAL A 88 7.08 36.49 7.03
N SER A 89 8.30 37.04 7.02
CA SER A 89 8.53 38.47 7.20
C SER A 89 8.03 39.34 6.03
N THR A 90 7.80 38.74 4.86
CA THR A 90 7.37 39.41 3.64
C THR A 90 5.89 39.17 3.29
N GLN A 91 5.17 38.42 4.13
CA GLN A 91 3.74 38.17 3.92
C GLN A 91 2.95 39.48 3.97
N GLY A 92 2.10 39.70 2.96
CA GLY A 92 1.27 40.89 2.88
C GLY A 92 0.12 40.89 3.90
N ALA A 93 -0.46 42.07 4.16
CA ALA A 93 -1.60 42.21 5.08
C ALA A 93 -2.84 41.39 4.68
N GLY A 94 -2.96 41.00 3.41
CA GLY A 94 -4.00 40.11 2.90
C GLY A 94 -3.72 38.62 3.09
N GLY A 95 -2.60 38.24 3.75
CA GLY A 95 -2.21 36.84 3.98
C GLY A 95 -1.42 36.18 2.84
N GLY A 96 -1.46 36.74 1.64
CA GLY A 96 -0.70 36.25 0.49
C GLY A 96 0.62 36.97 0.25
N TRP A 97 1.39 36.46 -0.70
CA TRP A 97 2.61 37.10 -1.19
C TRP A 97 2.36 37.77 -2.53
N LEU A 98 3.04 38.90 -2.77
CA LEU A 98 3.06 39.60 -4.06
C LEU A 98 1.67 40.01 -4.62
N ALA A 99 0.72 40.35 -3.74
CA ALA A 99 -0.68 40.70 -4.08
C ALA A 99 -0.88 41.84 -5.10
N GLY A 100 0.16 42.63 -5.39
CA GLY A 100 0.14 43.71 -6.39
C GLY A 100 1.03 43.46 -7.61
N LEU A 101 1.79 42.37 -7.64
CA LEU A 101 2.75 42.10 -8.70
C LEU A 101 2.09 41.29 -9.83
N ARG A 102 2.47 41.60 -11.07
CA ARG A 102 1.90 40.95 -12.26
C ARG A 102 3.02 40.49 -13.19
N ALA A 103 2.89 39.28 -13.73
CA ALA A 103 3.81 38.72 -14.71
C ALA A 103 3.20 38.78 -16.11
N ALA A 104 4.02 39.09 -17.10
CA ALA A 104 3.66 38.86 -18.50
C ALA A 104 4.10 37.45 -18.91
N PRO A 105 3.20 36.60 -19.45
CA PRO A 105 3.56 35.28 -19.96
C PRO A 105 4.48 35.38 -21.19
N THR A 106 5.36 34.38 -21.36
CA THR A 106 6.39 34.38 -22.41
C THR A 106 5.81 34.26 -23.83
N ASP A 107 4.66 33.62 -23.99
CA ASP A 107 3.97 33.34 -25.25
C ASP A 107 2.85 34.34 -25.58
N GLN A 108 2.47 35.21 -24.64
CA GLN A 108 1.48 36.28 -24.82
C GLN A 108 1.95 37.62 -24.21
N PRO A 109 3.05 38.20 -24.74
CA PRO A 109 3.59 39.46 -24.25
C PRO A 109 2.55 40.58 -24.40
N GLY A 110 2.13 41.19 -23.28
CA GLY A 110 1.20 42.34 -23.26
C GLY A 110 -0.02 42.22 -22.35
N THR A 111 -0.31 41.05 -21.78
CA THR A 111 -1.40 40.88 -20.80
C THR A 111 -0.85 40.43 -19.43
N PRO A 112 -0.41 41.35 -18.55
CA PRO A 112 0.09 40.97 -17.23
C PRO A 112 -1.02 40.35 -16.36
N ALA A 113 -0.73 39.22 -15.72
CA ALA A 113 -1.64 38.52 -14.79
C ALA A 113 -1.10 38.49 -13.36
N PRO A 114 -1.97 38.44 -12.33
CA PRO A 114 -1.54 38.33 -10.95
C PRO A 114 -0.77 37.02 -10.71
N VAL A 115 0.36 37.09 -10.01
CA VAL A 115 1.14 35.89 -9.61
C VAL A 115 0.87 35.46 -8.17
N ALA A 116 0.13 36.27 -7.43
CA ALA A 116 -0.02 36.15 -5.99
C ALA A 116 -0.52 34.77 -5.55
N VAL A 117 -1.49 34.19 -6.25
CA VAL A 117 -2.08 32.88 -5.91
C VAL A 117 -1.04 31.76 -6.09
N ALA A 118 -0.36 31.70 -7.24
CA ALA A 118 0.67 30.69 -7.49
C ALA A 118 1.82 30.77 -6.48
N VAL A 119 2.34 31.98 -6.23
CA VAL A 119 3.45 32.18 -5.28
C VAL A 119 3.00 31.83 -3.87
N THR A 120 1.78 32.21 -3.46
CA THR A 120 1.21 31.85 -2.16
C THR A 120 1.08 30.34 -2.02
N ALA A 121 0.63 29.63 -3.06
CA ALA A 121 0.55 28.17 -3.06
C ALA A 121 1.93 27.50 -2.91
N LEU A 122 2.95 27.96 -3.65
CA LEU A 122 4.32 27.44 -3.52
C LEU A 122 4.91 27.69 -2.14
N VAL A 123 4.62 28.86 -1.53
CA VAL A 123 5.05 29.16 -0.16
C VAL A 123 4.33 28.23 0.84
N ILE A 124 3.02 28.05 0.72
CA ILE A 124 2.25 27.11 1.55
C ILE A 124 2.83 25.70 1.45
N LYS A 125 3.14 25.24 0.22
CA LYS A 125 3.80 23.96 -0.02
C LYS A 125 5.08 23.87 0.80
N ALA A 126 6.01 24.81 0.66
CA ALA A 126 7.28 24.80 1.38
C ALA A 126 7.09 24.64 2.90
N PHE A 127 6.21 25.43 3.51
CA PHE A 127 5.92 25.31 4.94
C PHE A 127 5.36 23.94 5.33
N ALA A 128 4.38 23.43 4.57
CA ALA A 128 3.74 22.15 4.84
C ALA A 128 4.70 20.96 4.71
N GLN A 129 5.81 21.09 3.96
CA GLN A 129 6.83 20.03 3.88
C GLN A 129 7.67 19.89 5.16
N THR A 130 7.77 20.95 5.97
CA THR A 130 8.64 21.00 7.16
C THR A 130 7.88 20.74 8.46
N ASP A 131 6.73 21.39 8.66
CA ASP A 131 5.92 21.26 9.88
C ASP A 131 4.43 21.46 9.56
N VAL A 132 3.64 20.41 9.63
CA VAL A 132 2.19 20.47 9.37
C VAL A 132 1.44 21.26 10.45
N GLY A 133 1.99 21.37 11.66
CA GLY A 133 1.40 22.15 12.76
C GLY A 133 1.29 23.64 12.46
N ILE A 134 2.13 24.15 11.53
CA ILE A 134 2.12 25.55 11.13
C ILE A 134 0.82 25.97 10.42
N LEU A 135 0.07 25.01 9.86
CA LEU A 135 -1.22 25.28 9.21
C LEU A 135 -2.27 25.83 10.20
N GLY A 136 -2.08 25.57 11.50
CA GLY A 136 -2.90 26.13 12.56
C GLY A 136 -2.58 27.59 12.94
N ASP A 137 -1.47 28.16 12.45
CA ASP A 137 -1.08 29.54 12.73
C ASP A 137 -1.95 30.55 11.95
N ASP A 138 -2.30 31.67 12.58
CA ASP A 138 -3.21 32.65 12.00
C ASP A 138 -2.69 33.26 10.68
N ARG A 139 -1.36 33.37 10.53
CA ARG A 139 -0.73 33.83 9.28
C ARG A 139 -0.89 32.80 8.17
N PHE A 140 -0.74 31.52 8.49
CA PHE A 140 -0.90 30.44 7.52
C PHE A 140 -2.35 30.23 7.12
N ARG A 141 -3.28 30.34 8.07
CA ARG A 141 -4.71 30.40 7.77
C ARG A 141 -5.06 31.59 6.89
N ALA A 142 -4.38 32.73 7.05
CA ALA A 142 -4.57 33.87 6.14
C ALA A 142 -4.09 33.58 4.72
N ALA A 143 -2.99 32.83 4.56
CA ALA A 143 -2.51 32.38 3.26
C ALA A 143 -3.47 31.37 2.61
N LEU A 144 -4.01 30.41 3.36
CA LEU A 144 -5.01 29.45 2.86
C LEU A 144 -6.27 30.17 2.36
N ARG A 145 -6.75 31.18 3.09
CA ARG A 145 -7.89 32.02 2.65
C ARG A 145 -7.65 32.72 1.30
N VAL A 146 -6.40 32.97 0.92
CA VAL A 146 -6.10 33.51 -0.42
C VAL A 146 -6.35 32.47 -1.50
N LEU A 147 -6.04 31.19 -1.24
CA LEU A 147 -6.36 30.10 -2.17
C LEU A 147 -7.87 29.88 -2.25
N ASP A 148 -8.56 29.86 -1.10
CA ASP A 148 -10.02 29.71 -1.06
C ASP A 148 -10.74 30.82 -1.83
N ALA A 149 -10.30 32.07 -1.65
CA ALA A 149 -10.87 33.23 -2.34
C ALA A 149 -10.58 33.23 -3.86
N ALA A 150 -9.58 32.48 -4.30
CA ALA A 150 -9.23 32.33 -5.72
C ALA A 150 -9.97 31.17 -6.40
N ARG A 151 -10.72 30.33 -5.66
CA ARG A 151 -11.44 29.18 -6.23
C ARG A 151 -12.49 29.62 -7.25
N ARG A 152 -12.66 28.83 -8.30
CA ARG A 152 -13.67 29.00 -9.35
C ARG A 152 -14.60 27.78 -9.41
N ASP A 153 -15.81 27.99 -9.92
CA ASP A 153 -16.85 26.95 -10.03
C ASP A 153 -16.48 25.80 -10.99
N ASP A 154 -15.55 26.06 -11.92
CA ASP A 154 -15.05 25.07 -12.90
C ASP A 154 -13.93 24.17 -12.35
N GLY A 155 -13.58 24.32 -11.06
CA GLY A 155 -12.50 23.57 -10.42
C GLY A 155 -11.12 24.22 -10.52
N SER A 156 -10.97 25.29 -11.32
CA SER A 156 -9.71 26.03 -11.42
C SER A 156 -9.56 27.12 -10.36
N PHE A 157 -8.41 27.81 -10.38
CA PHE A 157 -8.15 28.97 -9.54
C PHE A 157 -7.90 30.23 -10.39
N GLU A 158 -8.28 31.39 -9.85
CA GLU A 158 -8.15 32.70 -10.49
C GLU A 158 -6.70 33.02 -10.85
N GLY A 159 -6.36 32.78 -12.12
CA GLY A 159 -5.03 33.05 -12.68
C GLY A 159 -5.05 33.85 -13.98
N GLY A 160 -6.23 34.16 -14.52
CA GLY A 160 -6.37 34.80 -15.83
C GLY A 160 -5.61 34.02 -16.92
N VAL A 161 -4.68 34.68 -17.62
CA VAL A 161 -3.86 34.01 -18.65
C VAL A 161 -2.85 33.00 -18.08
N LEU A 162 -2.66 32.95 -16.75
CA LEU A 162 -1.77 32.02 -16.03
C LEU A 162 -2.53 30.87 -15.33
N ALA A 163 -3.81 30.66 -15.65
CA ALA A 163 -4.69 29.72 -14.95
C ALA A 163 -4.13 28.30 -14.78
N ASN A 164 -3.45 27.74 -15.79
CA ASN A 164 -2.85 26.40 -15.68
C ASN A 164 -1.71 26.37 -14.65
N TYR A 165 -0.79 27.34 -14.73
CA TYR A 165 0.31 27.44 -13.78
C TYR A 165 -0.18 27.67 -12.35
N VAL A 166 -1.18 28.54 -12.17
CA VAL A 166 -1.80 28.83 -10.88
C VAL A 166 -2.48 27.59 -10.32
N THR A 167 -3.36 26.95 -11.09
CA THR A 167 -4.11 25.76 -10.66
C THR A 167 -3.17 24.61 -10.31
N ALA A 168 -2.15 24.34 -11.14
CA ALA A 168 -1.14 23.34 -10.85
C ALA A 168 -0.33 23.64 -9.57
N SER A 169 0.02 24.92 -9.33
CA SER A 169 0.69 25.32 -8.08
C SER A 169 -0.18 25.08 -6.85
N VAL A 170 -1.49 25.35 -6.96
CA VAL A 170 -2.45 25.10 -5.87
C VAL A 170 -2.62 23.61 -5.62
N VAL A 171 -2.77 22.79 -6.67
CA VAL A 171 -2.85 21.32 -6.54
C VAL A 171 -1.64 20.77 -5.80
N MET A 172 -0.42 21.20 -6.15
CA MET A 172 0.80 20.77 -5.44
C MET A 172 0.80 21.18 -3.96
N ALA A 173 0.22 22.34 -3.62
CA ALA A 173 0.11 22.80 -2.24
C ALA A 173 -0.93 21.98 -1.46
N LEU A 174 -2.13 21.78 -2.01
CA LEU A 174 -3.22 21.01 -1.40
C LEU A 174 -2.83 19.54 -1.20
N ALA A 175 -2.19 18.91 -2.20
CA ALA A 175 -1.67 17.55 -2.08
C ALA A 175 -0.62 17.43 -0.97
N THR A 176 0.17 18.49 -0.74
CA THR A 176 1.17 18.50 0.32
C THR A 176 0.55 18.73 1.70
N ILE A 177 -0.53 19.50 1.80
CA ILE A 177 -1.27 19.74 3.06
C ILE A 177 -1.85 18.43 3.60
N ASP A 178 -2.40 17.59 2.71
CA ASP A 178 -2.91 16.25 3.07
C ASP A 178 -4.06 16.29 4.08
N ASP A 179 -5.00 17.22 3.89
CA ASP A 179 -6.18 17.45 4.74
C ASP A 179 -7.47 17.05 4.02
N ALA A 180 -8.30 16.26 4.71
CA ALA A 180 -9.54 15.72 4.17
C ALA A 180 -10.51 16.82 3.66
N ASP A 181 -10.45 18.03 4.23
CA ASP A 181 -11.31 19.14 3.86
C ASP A 181 -11.00 19.70 2.45
N TYR A 182 -9.84 19.40 1.86
CA TYR A 182 -9.46 19.84 0.51
C TYR A 182 -9.54 18.72 -0.55
N LEU A 183 -10.14 17.58 -0.22
CA LEU A 183 -10.21 16.43 -1.13
C LEU A 183 -10.98 16.71 -2.41
N ASP A 184 -12.15 17.33 -2.29
CA ASP A 184 -13.02 17.65 -3.43
C ASP A 184 -12.38 18.73 -4.31
N GLU A 185 -11.71 19.70 -3.68
CA GLU A 185 -10.94 20.76 -4.31
C GLU A 185 -9.76 20.18 -5.11
N LEU A 186 -8.99 19.28 -4.50
CA LEU A 186 -7.86 18.61 -5.14
C LEU A 186 -8.33 17.78 -6.36
N ALA A 187 -9.41 17.03 -6.21
CA ALA A 187 -9.99 16.23 -7.29
C ALA A 187 -10.51 17.11 -8.44
N GLY A 188 -11.27 18.17 -8.12
CA GLY A 188 -11.81 19.10 -9.13
C GLY A 188 -10.72 19.84 -9.89
N ALA A 189 -9.69 20.34 -9.20
CA ALA A 189 -8.57 21.02 -9.83
C ALA A 189 -7.69 20.06 -10.66
N GLY A 190 -7.51 18.82 -10.20
CA GLY A 190 -6.84 17.76 -10.96
C GLY A 190 -7.57 17.43 -12.27
N ALA A 191 -8.89 17.24 -12.20
CA ALA A 191 -9.73 17.01 -13.38
C ALA A 191 -9.65 18.19 -14.36
N TRP A 192 -9.73 19.43 -13.87
CA TRP A 192 -9.58 20.62 -14.70
C TRP A 192 -8.24 20.63 -15.46
N LEU A 193 -7.13 20.28 -14.79
CA LEU A 193 -5.81 20.18 -15.43
C LEU A 193 -5.76 19.08 -16.52
N GLN A 194 -6.42 17.94 -16.29
CA GLN A 194 -6.48 16.85 -17.29
C GLN A 194 -7.28 17.26 -18.54
N GLU A 195 -8.33 18.07 -18.37
CA GLU A 195 -9.24 18.52 -19.43
C GLU A 195 -8.76 19.77 -20.20
N HIS A 196 -7.84 20.57 -19.64
CA HIS A 196 -7.39 21.85 -20.22
C HIS A 196 -6.06 21.78 -20.98
N GLN A 197 -5.69 20.58 -21.43
CA GLN A 197 -4.57 20.32 -22.34
C GLN A 197 -5.02 20.52 -23.80
N TRP A 198 -4.12 20.92 -24.71
CA TRP A 198 -4.45 20.97 -26.14
C TRP A 198 -4.51 19.57 -26.73
N ASP A 199 -5.71 19.08 -27.06
CA ASP A 199 -5.90 17.74 -27.61
C ASP A 199 -7.01 17.67 -28.67
N GLN A 200 -7.53 16.47 -28.93
CA GLN A 200 -8.61 16.26 -29.90
C GLN A 200 -9.86 17.12 -29.57
N GLY A 201 -10.05 17.46 -28.30
CA GLY A 201 -11.05 18.38 -27.76
C GLY A 201 -10.97 19.81 -28.31
N GLU A 202 -9.86 20.20 -28.92
CA GLU A 202 -9.69 21.49 -29.58
C GLU A 202 -9.45 21.34 -31.09
N GLY A 203 -9.76 20.15 -31.64
CA GLY A 203 -9.46 19.82 -33.03
C GLY A 203 -7.98 19.60 -33.30
N ILE A 204 -7.14 19.41 -32.26
CA ILE A 204 -5.72 19.11 -32.39
C ILE A 204 -5.53 17.59 -32.46
N GLY A 205 -5.11 17.10 -33.63
CA GLY A 205 -4.82 15.71 -33.88
C GLY A 205 -3.43 15.28 -33.42
N ALA A 206 -3.26 13.97 -33.20
CA ALA A 206 -2.04 13.37 -32.67
C ALA A 206 -0.76 13.64 -33.48
N ARG A 207 -0.86 14.11 -34.73
CA ARG A 207 0.30 14.46 -35.59
C ARG A 207 0.80 15.88 -35.39
N GLN A 208 -0.03 16.76 -34.84
CA GLN A 208 0.24 18.18 -34.74
C GLN A 208 1.15 18.50 -33.55
N ASP A 209 2.02 19.49 -33.70
CA ASP A 209 3.06 19.87 -32.73
C ASP A 209 2.52 20.51 -31.44
N TRP A 210 1.22 20.80 -31.37
CA TRP A 210 0.52 21.25 -30.16
C TRP A 210 -0.01 20.10 -29.31
N PHE A 211 -0.18 18.91 -29.89
CA PHE A 211 -0.90 17.80 -29.28
C PHE A 211 -0.32 17.37 -27.94
N GLY A 212 -1.17 17.38 -26.91
CA GLY A 212 -0.84 17.00 -25.55
C GLY A 212 -0.08 18.06 -24.76
N GLY A 213 0.09 19.28 -25.28
CA GLY A 213 0.77 20.33 -24.54
C GLY A 213 -0.18 21.12 -23.64
N ALA A 214 0.33 21.65 -22.53
CA ALA A 214 -0.34 22.69 -21.74
C ALA A 214 0.47 24.00 -21.78
N GLY A 215 -0.24 25.13 -21.83
CA GLY A 215 0.35 26.49 -21.76
C GLY A 215 0.00 27.18 -20.44
N TYR A 216 0.23 28.48 -20.33
CA TYR A 216 -0.16 29.25 -19.13
C TYR A 216 -1.69 29.27 -18.90
N GLY A 217 -2.47 29.12 -19.97
CA GLY A 217 -3.91 28.90 -19.94
C GLY A 217 -4.37 28.28 -21.25
N ASN A 218 -5.63 28.47 -21.61
CA ASN A 218 -6.20 27.96 -22.86
C ASN A 218 -6.09 28.95 -24.03
N ARG A 219 -5.22 29.94 -23.93
CA ARG A 219 -4.83 30.86 -25.00
C ARG A 219 -3.32 30.77 -25.13
N GLY A 220 -2.79 30.99 -26.34
CA GLY A 220 -1.37 30.83 -26.60
C GLY A 220 -0.94 29.38 -26.81
N ARG A 221 0.32 29.19 -27.18
CA ARG A 221 0.86 27.87 -27.54
C ARG A 221 1.28 27.11 -26.29
N PRO A 222 1.18 25.77 -26.27
CA PRO A 222 1.73 25.00 -25.17
C PRO A 222 3.26 25.09 -25.09
N ASP A 223 3.80 24.77 -23.92
CA ASP A 223 5.24 24.75 -23.66
C ASP A 223 5.63 23.73 -22.58
N VAL A 224 6.92 23.38 -22.54
CA VAL A 224 7.46 22.37 -21.61
C VAL A 224 7.36 22.81 -20.16
N SER A 225 7.51 24.11 -19.87
CA SER A 225 7.46 24.64 -18.50
C SER A 225 6.06 24.48 -17.88
N ASN A 226 5.01 24.82 -18.62
CA ASN A 226 3.64 24.65 -18.14
C ASN A 226 3.19 23.19 -18.16
N THR A 227 3.58 22.42 -19.19
CA THR A 227 3.27 20.99 -19.27
C THR A 227 3.92 20.20 -18.14
N GLN A 228 5.17 20.51 -17.77
CA GLN A 228 5.84 19.84 -16.65
C GLN A 228 5.20 20.19 -15.30
N THR A 229 4.74 21.44 -15.10
CA THR A 229 4.09 21.85 -13.85
C THR A 229 2.71 21.20 -13.71
N MET A 230 1.97 21.05 -14.82
CA MET A 230 0.76 20.23 -14.85
C MET A 230 1.06 18.78 -14.46
N LEU A 231 2.08 18.15 -15.06
CA LEU A 231 2.46 16.77 -14.74
C LEU A 231 2.94 16.60 -13.29
N ASP A 232 3.66 17.57 -12.75
CA ASP A 232 4.04 17.60 -11.34
C ASP A 232 2.83 17.59 -10.41
N ALA A 233 1.83 18.42 -10.72
CA ALA A 233 0.58 18.52 -9.98
C ALA A 233 -0.22 17.21 -10.05
N LEU A 234 -0.35 16.63 -11.24
CA LEU A 234 -1.05 15.35 -11.44
C LEU A 234 -0.35 14.20 -10.69
N TYR A 235 0.99 14.12 -10.77
CA TYR A 235 1.78 13.14 -10.03
C TYR A 235 1.60 13.27 -8.52
N GLU A 236 1.65 14.49 -7.97
CA GLU A 236 1.43 14.74 -6.55
C GLU A 236 -0.02 14.49 -6.12
N ALA A 237 -1.00 14.72 -7.00
CA ALA A 237 -2.40 14.37 -6.76
C ALA A 237 -2.69 12.85 -6.86
N GLY A 238 -1.68 12.03 -7.20
CA GLY A 238 -1.83 10.58 -7.31
C GLY A 238 -2.45 10.10 -8.61
N VAL A 239 -2.49 10.95 -9.66
CA VAL A 239 -2.94 10.56 -11.00
C VAL A 239 -1.97 9.56 -11.59
N SER A 240 -2.53 8.48 -12.13
CA SER A 240 -1.75 7.36 -12.65
C SER A 240 -0.98 7.76 -13.92
N PRO A 241 0.25 7.24 -14.13
CA PRO A 241 0.98 7.49 -15.38
C PRO A 241 0.27 6.93 -16.62
N ASP A 242 -0.63 5.95 -16.48
CA ASP A 242 -1.43 5.41 -17.60
C ASP A 242 -2.63 6.26 -17.99
N GLU A 243 -2.89 7.34 -17.26
CA GLU A 243 -3.94 8.28 -17.58
C GLU A 243 -3.73 8.89 -18.97
N PRO A 244 -4.76 8.93 -19.84
CA PRO A 244 -4.62 9.43 -21.21
C PRO A 244 -4.05 10.84 -21.31
N SER A 245 -4.40 11.77 -20.41
CA SER A 245 -3.85 13.13 -20.39
C SER A 245 -2.35 13.15 -20.11
N VAL A 246 -1.85 12.25 -19.26
CA VAL A 246 -0.42 12.06 -18.97
C VAL A 246 0.31 11.51 -20.20
N GLN A 247 -0.28 10.54 -20.91
CA GLN A 247 0.29 9.98 -22.13
C GLN A 247 0.29 10.99 -23.30
N ARG A 248 -0.73 11.83 -23.41
CA ARG A 248 -0.73 12.99 -24.31
C ARG A 248 0.40 13.97 -23.96
N ALA A 249 0.57 14.29 -22.68
CA ALA A 249 1.66 15.16 -22.22
C ALA A 249 3.03 14.59 -22.58
N LEU A 250 3.21 13.27 -22.44
CA LEU A 250 4.44 12.60 -22.85
C LEU A 250 4.72 12.74 -24.36
N ALA A 251 3.68 12.70 -25.20
CA ALA A 251 3.83 12.92 -26.63
C ALA A 251 4.32 14.35 -26.92
N PHE A 252 3.79 15.35 -26.22
CA PHE A 252 4.27 16.72 -26.31
C PHE A 252 5.73 16.89 -25.86
N ILE A 253 6.07 16.35 -24.68
CA ILE A 253 7.44 16.37 -24.14
C ILE A 253 8.43 15.68 -25.08
N SER A 254 8.06 14.53 -25.65
CA SER A 254 8.90 13.81 -26.62
C SER A 254 9.21 14.64 -27.86
N ARG A 255 8.25 15.46 -28.33
CA ARG A 255 8.47 16.38 -29.47
C ARG A 255 9.34 17.58 -29.12
N ALA A 256 9.44 17.95 -27.86
CA ALA A 256 10.33 19.03 -27.42
C ALA A 256 11.80 18.58 -27.31
N GLN A 257 12.08 17.27 -27.42
CA GLN A 257 13.42 16.73 -27.30
C GLN A 257 14.22 16.83 -28.62
N ASN A 258 15.48 17.26 -28.51
CA ASN A 258 16.47 17.15 -29.57
C ASN A 258 16.98 15.71 -29.68
N LEU A 259 16.12 14.82 -30.18
CA LEU A 259 16.42 13.41 -30.45
C LEU A 259 15.73 12.96 -31.75
N GLN A 260 16.45 12.94 -32.86
CA GLN A 260 15.90 12.61 -34.18
C GLN A 260 15.30 11.21 -34.28
N ALA A 261 15.65 10.29 -33.37
CA ALA A 261 15.02 8.97 -33.32
C ALA A 261 13.51 9.06 -33.05
N THR A 262 13.07 10.03 -32.25
CA THR A 262 11.69 10.18 -31.76
C THR A 262 11.04 11.53 -32.09
N ASN A 263 11.82 12.52 -32.55
CA ASN A 263 11.35 13.81 -33.01
C ASN A 263 11.84 14.09 -34.44
N LYS A 264 10.92 14.22 -35.40
CA LYS A 264 11.21 14.44 -36.82
C LYS A 264 11.06 15.89 -37.27
N ALA A 265 10.86 16.82 -36.33
CA ALA A 265 10.77 18.24 -36.67
C ALA A 265 12.05 18.73 -37.36
N ALA A 266 11.92 19.64 -38.33
CA ALA A 266 13.05 20.14 -39.12
C ALA A 266 14.15 20.84 -38.29
N TRP A 267 13.79 21.31 -37.09
CA TRP A 267 14.71 21.96 -36.15
C TRP A 267 15.38 21.00 -35.17
N ALA A 268 14.98 19.73 -35.12
CA ALA A 268 15.42 18.77 -34.12
C ALA A 268 16.87 18.30 -34.35
N GLY A 269 17.70 18.52 -33.33
CA GLY A 269 19.06 17.98 -33.22
C GLY A 269 19.10 16.58 -32.58
N ASN A 270 20.29 16.16 -32.13
CA ASN A 270 20.56 14.87 -31.46
C ASN A 270 21.37 15.03 -30.17
N ASP A 271 21.34 16.20 -29.53
CA ASP A 271 22.09 16.40 -28.29
C ASP A 271 21.41 15.75 -27.07
N GLY A 272 20.15 15.32 -27.21
CA GLY A 272 19.35 14.62 -26.19
C GLY A 272 18.60 15.53 -25.24
N GLY A 273 18.91 16.83 -25.21
CA GLY A 273 18.25 17.80 -24.34
C GLY A 273 16.91 18.29 -24.90
N LEU A 274 16.28 19.24 -24.21
CA LEU A 274 14.96 19.75 -24.59
C LEU A 274 14.96 21.26 -24.88
N VAL A 275 14.11 21.65 -25.84
CA VAL A 275 13.76 23.04 -26.15
C VAL A 275 12.54 23.51 -25.34
N TYR A 276 12.14 24.77 -25.49
CA TYR A 276 11.02 25.33 -24.71
C TYR A 276 9.66 24.83 -25.18
N THR A 277 9.46 24.70 -26.49
CA THR A 277 8.23 24.15 -27.07
C THR A 277 8.52 23.55 -28.45
N PRO A 278 7.79 22.50 -28.86
CA PRO A 278 7.74 22.07 -30.25
C PRO A 278 6.69 22.81 -31.07
N ALA A 279 5.69 23.44 -30.42
CA ALA A 279 4.57 24.09 -31.08
C ALA A 279 5.04 25.26 -31.95
N ASN A 280 4.29 25.54 -33.02
CA ASN A 280 4.60 26.57 -34.00
C ASN A 280 5.98 26.38 -34.64
N GLY A 281 6.36 25.14 -34.94
CA GLY A 281 7.67 24.83 -35.50
C GLY A 281 8.84 25.05 -34.53
N GLY A 282 8.57 25.13 -33.23
CA GLY A 282 9.55 25.04 -32.14
C GLY A 282 10.22 26.35 -31.71
N GLU A 283 10.48 26.49 -30.42
CA GLU A 283 11.22 27.63 -29.83
C GLU A 283 12.19 27.19 -28.73
N SER A 284 13.34 27.87 -28.63
CA SER A 284 14.29 27.70 -27.54
C SER A 284 14.78 29.05 -27.03
N MET A 285 14.76 29.22 -25.71
CA MET A 285 15.27 30.43 -25.05
C MET A 285 16.80 30.51 -25.14
N ALA A 286 17.50 29.38 -25.21
CA ALA A 286 18.95 29.35 -25.40
C ALA A 286 19.37 29.72 -26.84
N SER A 287 18.57 29.37 -27.85
CA SER A 287 18.77 29.87 -29.21
C SER A 287 18.57 31.38 -29.30
N GLU A 288 17.56 31.93 -28.62
CA GLU A 288 17.37 33.38 -28.52
C GLU A 288 18.58 34.07 -27.87
N ALA A 289 19.06 33.56 -26.72
CA ALA A 289 20.23 34.08 -26.04
C ALA A 289 21.51 34.04 -26.90
N ALA A 290 21.64 33.03 -27.77
CA ALA A 290 22.74 32.90 -28.73
C ALA A 290 22.60 33.80 -29.98
N GLY A 291 21.52 34.58 -30.11
CA GLY A 291 21.24 35.39 -31.30
C GLY A 291 20.79 34.57 -32.51
N GLU A 292 20.40 33.30 -32.31
CA GLU A 292 19.96 32.38 -33.35
C GLU A 292 18.42 32.44 -33.59
N GLY A 293 17.73 33.31 -32.84
CA GLY A 293 16.33 33.71 -33.05
C GLY A 293 15.26 32.66 -32.78
N ARG A 294 14.02 33.12 -32.69
CA ARG A 294 12.80 32.31 -32.77
C ARG A 294 12.32 32.28 -34.22
N HIS A 295 11.67 31.20 -34.64
CA HIS A 295 11.09 31.02 -35.98
C HIS A 295 11.58 31.95 -37.12
N GLY A 296 12.83 31.82 -37.57
CA GLY A 296 13.34 32.49 -38.77
C GLY A 296 13.62 34.00 -38.63
N GLU A 297 13.44 34.62 -37.46
CA GLU A 297 13.59 36.07 -37.27
C GLU A 297 15.06 36.52 -37.25
N LEU A 298 16.00 35.63 -36.89
CA LEU A 298 17.44 35.94 -36.82
C LEU A 298 18.34 34.83 -37.40
N ILE A 299 17.78 33.79 -38.03
CA ILE A 299 18.56 32.72 -38.66
C ILE A 299 19.13 33.25 -39.99
N PRO A 300 20.46 33.31 -40.19
CA PRO A 300 21.04 33.77 -41.44
C PRO A 300 20.54 32.95 -42.65
N ALA A 301 20.20 33.63 -43.74
CA ALA A 301 19.74 32.99 -44.97
C ALA A 301 20.72 31.90 -45.44
N GLY A 302 20.20 30.69 -45.69
CA GLY A 302 20.99 29.53 -46.16
C GLY A 302 21.53 28.61 -45.06
N ARG A 303 21.28 28.89 -43.77
CA ARG A 303 21.62 27.99 -42.66
C ARG A 303 20.39 27.17 -42.23
N SER A 304 20.56 25.86 -42.08
CA SER A 304 19.50 25.00 -41.54
C SER A 304 19.15 25.41 -40.10
N ARG A 305 17.85 25.56 -39.81
CA ARG A 305 17.33 25.84 -38.47
C ARG A 305 17.62 24.64 -37.55
N SER A 306 18.27 24.88 -36.41
CA SER A 306 18.46 23.90 -35.35
C SER A 306 18.32 24.62 -34.01
N LEU A 307 17.49 24.11 -33.11
CA LEU A 307 17.23 24.76 -31.82
C LEU A 307 18.11 24.16 -30.71
N ARG A 308 18.65 25.00 -29.83
CA ARG A 308 19.55 24.59 -28.75
C ARG A 308 18.77 24.07 -27.55
N SER A 309 19.20 22.96 -26.98
CA SER A 309 18.71 22.48 -25.68
C SER A 309 19.25 23.34 -24.53
N TYR A 310 18.55 23.39 -23.40
CA TYR A 310 19.01 24.10 -22.20
C TYR A 310 18.55 23.45 -20.89
N GLY A 311 19.20 23.85 -19.78
CA GLY A 311 19.17 23.12 -18.51
C GLY A 311 17.79 22.88 -17.95
N SER A 312 17.09 23.97 -17.60
CA SER A 312 15.76 23.89 -16.98
C SER A 312 14.75 23.06 -17.78
N MET A 313 14.69 23.18 -19.11
CA MET A 313 13.76 22.37 -19.91
C MET A 313 14.23 20.92 -20.07
N THR A 314 15.54 20.68 -20.07
CA THR A 314 16.06 19.32 -20.13
C THR A 314 15.74 18.54 -18.86
N TYR A 315 15.92 19.13 -17.68
CA TYR A 315 15.48 18.51 -16.43
C TYR A 315 13.95 18.38 -16.33
N ALA A 316 13.19 19.38 -16.80
CA ALA A 316 11.74 19.31 -16.87
C ALA A 316 11.27 18.10 -17.69
N GLY A 317 11.77 17.97 -18.93
CA GLY A 317 11.43 16.85 -19.81
C GLY A 317 11.89 15.51 -19.27
N PHE A 318 13.11 15.42 -18.74
CA PHE A 318 13.64 14.20 -18.12
C PHE A 318 12.73 13.71 -16.99
N LYS A 319 12.34 14.60 -16.08
CA LYS A 319 11.40 14.29 -15.00
C LYS A 319 10.02 13.91 -15.53
N SER A 320 9.46 14.70 -16.44
CA SER A 320 8.13 14.44 -17.01
C SER A 320 8.05 13.08 -17.70
N MET A 321 9.13 12.65 -18.37
CA MET A 321 9.21 11.31 -18.96
C MET A 321 9.16 10.20 -17.91
N LEU A 322 9.84 10.37 -16.78
CA LEU A 322 9.80 9.41 -15.67
C LEU A 322 8.41 9.38 -15.00
N TYR A 323 7.80 10.54 -14.77
CA TYR A 323 6.45 10.63 -14.20
C TYR A 323 5.36 10.11 -15.15
N ALA A 324 5.56 10.20 -16.47
CA ALA A 324 4.68 9.58 -17.47
C ALA A 324 4.98 8.09 -17.72
N GLY A 325 5.83 7.49 -16.88
CA GLY A 325 6.05 6.06 -16.83
C GLY A 325 7.01 5.49 -17.87
N LEU A 326 7.92 6.29 -18.41
CA LEU A 326 9.05 5.75 -19.16
C LEU A 326 10.06 5.07 -18.24
N SER A 327 10.55 3.91 -18.68
CA SER A 327 11.72 3.27 -18.05
C SER A 327 12.95 4.16 -18.20
N PRO A 328 13.88 4.16 -17.22
CA PRO A 328 15.14 4.85 -17.40
C PRO A 328 16.03 4.29 -18.53
N ASP A 329 15.71 3.12 -19.08
CA ASP A 329 16.36 2.54 -20.26
C ASP A 329 15.74 3.02 -21.58
N ASP A 330 14.64 3.77 -21.55
CA ASP A 330 14.06 4.39 -22.74
C ASP A 330 15.09 5.33 -23.39
N ILE A 331 15.19 5.30 -24.72
CA ILE A 331 16.19 6.09 -25.46
C ILE A 331 16.05 7.60 -25.21
N ARG A 332 14.83 8.08 -24.96
CA ARG A 332 14.55 9.48 -24.66
C ARG A 332 15.06 9.85 -23.28
N VAL A 333 14.81 9.00 -22.29
CA VAL A 333 15.26 9.20 -20.90
C VAL A 333 16.79 9.15 -20.82
N ARG A 334 17.42 8.16 -21.45
CA ARG A 334 18.88 8.06 -21.54
C ARG A 334 19.49 9.28 -22.23
N ALA A 335 18.95 9.71 -23.36
CA ALA A 335 19.49 10.86 -24.09
C ALA A 335 19.41 12.16 -23.28
N ALA A 336 18.32 12.39 -22.55
CA ALA A 336 18.18 13.55 -21.68
C ALA A 336 19.14 13.47 -20.47
N PHE A 337 19.29 12.30 -19.86
CA PHE A 337 20.24 12.09 -18.77
C PHE A 337 21.70 12.24 -19.24
N ASP A 338 22.02 11.79 -20.44
CA ASP A 338 23.33 11.98 -21.06
C ASP A 338 23.63 13.47 -21.32
N TRP A 339 22.61 14.24 -21.73
CA TRP A 339 22.74 15.69 -21.86
C TRP A 339 22.99 16.34 -20.49
N ILE A 340 22.27 15.91 -19.45
CA ILE A 340 22.45 16.36 -18.07
C ILE A 340 23.90 16.13 -17.61
N ARG A 341 24.44 14.93 -17.83
CA ARG A 341 25.83 14.60 -17.44
C ARG A 341 26.87 15.46 -18.16
N ARG A 342 26.66 15.77 -19.46
CA ARG A 342 27.55 16.64 -20.24
C ARG A 342 27.48 18.12 -19.82
N ASN A 343 26.39 18.54 -19.20
CA ASN A 343 26.13 19.93 -18.82
C ASN A 343 25.97 20.07 -17.29
N TRP A 344 26.65 19.21 -16.52
CA TRP A 344 26.55 19.18 -15.07
C TRP A 344 27.19 20.42 -14.44
N THR A 345 26.35 21.34 -13.96
CA THR A 345 26.78 22.56 -13.27
C THR A 345 25.67 23.09 -12.39
N PHE A 346 26.08 23.80 -11.34
CA PHE A 346 25.22 24.57 -10.45
C PHE A 346 25.52 26.07 -10.51
N ASP A 347 26.45 26.52 -11.35
CA ASP A 347 26.82 27.94 -11.41
C ASP A 347 25.96 28.74 -12.40
N GLU A 348 25.31 28.06 -13.33
CA GLU A 348 24.41 28.64 -14.32
C GLU A 348 23.25 27.69 -14.62
N ASN A 349 22.22 28.19 -15.29
CA ASN A 349 21.25 27.40 -16.04
C ASN A 349 21.86 27.12 -17.43
N PRO A 350 22.36 25.90 -17.73
CA PRO A 350 23.15 25.66 -18.92
C PRO A 350 22.46 26.13 -20.21
N GLY A 351 23.14 26.98 -20.98
CA GLY A 351 22.61 27.62 -22.20
C GLY A 351 21.88 28.95 -21.99
N LEU A 352 21.64 29.36 -20.74
CA LEU A 352 20.98 30.61 -20.37
C LEU A 352 21.77 31.48 -19.37
N GLY A 353 22.92 31.02 -18.88
CA GLY A 353 23.69 31.76 -17.89
C GLY A 353 22.92 31.89 -16.58
N GLN A 354 22.79 33.10 -16.04
CA GLN A 354 22.08 33.33 -14.79
C GLN A 354 20.55 33.34 -14.94
N GLU A 355 19.98 33.39 -16.15
CA GLU A 355 18.52 33.50 -16.29
C GLU A 355 17.79 32.22 -15.83
N GLY A 356 16.87 32.33 -14.87
CA GLY A 356 16.07 31.20 -14.38
C GLY A 356 16.85 30.19 -13.51
N LEU A 357 17.89 30.62 -12.81
CA LEU A 357 18.80 29.77 -12.03
C LEU A 357 18.12 29.05 -10.86
N TYR A 358 17.28 29.72 -10.08
CA TYR A 358 16.56 29.09 -8.95
C TYR A 358 15.42 28.21 -9.43
N TYR A 359 14.71 28.60 -10.51
CA TYR A 359 13.76 27.73 -11.20
C TYR A 359 14.46 26.47 -11.75
N TYR A 360 15.68 26.62 -12.28
CA TYR A 360 16.53 25.51 -12.68
C TYR A 360 16.86 24.59 -11.50
N TYR A 361 17.29 25.12 -10.36
CA TYR A 361 17.54 24.31 -9.15
C TYR A 361 16.29 23.56 -8.68
N HIS A 362 15.13 24.24 -8.65
CA HIS A 362 13.87 23.62 -8.27
C HIS A 362 13.47 22.49 -9.23
N THR A 363 13.63 22.70 -10.54
CA THR A 363 13.31 21.68 -11.54
C THR A 363 14.30 20.52 -11.47
N MET A 364 15.59 20.82 -11.33
CA MET A 364 16.66 19.84 -11.22
C MET A 364 16.51 18.95 -9.98
N SER A 365 16.26 19.52 -8.80
CA SER A 365 16.15 18.73 -7.57
C SER A 365 15.03 17.68 -7.67
N ARG A 366 13.87 18.08 -8.20
CA ARG A 366 12.73 17.18 -8.44
C ARG A 366 13.05 16.13 -9.50
N ALA A 367 13.73 16.51 -10.56
CA ALA A 367 14.12 15.60 -11.64
C ALA A 367 15.13 14.54 -11.16
N MET A 368 16.13 14.96 -10.39
CA MET A 368 17.11 14.05 -9.79
C MET A 368 16.45 13.14 -8.76
N ARG A 369 15.49 13.64 -7.96
CA ARG A 369 14.69 12.78 -7.09
C ARG A 369 13.85 11.78 -7.89
N ALA A 370 13.17 12.21 -8.95
CA ALA A 370 12.38 11.33 -9.81
C ALA A 370 13.21 10.21 -10.43
N SER A 371 14.49 10.47 -10.75
CA SER A 371 15.40 9.46 -11.28
C SER A 371 15.81 8.38 -10.28
N GLN A 372 15.59 8.64 -8.99
CA GLN A 372 16.04 7.84 -7.85
C GLN A 372 17.56 7.60 -7.79
N GLN A 373 18.35 8.33 -8.59
CA GLN A 373 19.80 8.29 -8.51
C GLN A 373 20.28 8.99 -7.22
N HIS A 374 21.18 8.34 -6.49
CA HIS A 374 21.87 8.97 -5.36
C HIS A 374 23.13 9.70 -5.81
N THR A 375 23.88 9.09 -6.71
CA THR A 375 25.09 9.65 -7.32
C THR A 375 25.00 9.65 -8.84
N VAL A 376 25.82 10.49 -9.47
CA VAL A 376 25.94 10.59 -10.93
C VAL A 376 27.39 10.41 -11.34
N GLU A 377 27.66 9.51 -12.28
CA GLU A 377 29.01 9.28 -12.82
C GLU A 377 29.27 10.17 -14.04
N ILE A 378 30.30 11.03 -13.95
CA ILE A 378 30.69 11.96 -15.00
C ILE A 378 32.21 11.91 -15.16
N ASP A 379 32.68 11.52 -16.35
CA ASP A 379 34.11 11.44 -16.69
C ASP A 379 34.97 10.69 -15.65
N GLY A 380 34.40 9.66 -15.01
CA GLY A 380 35.05 8.83 -13.98
C GLY A 380 35.03 9.42 -12.57
N THR A 381 34.29 10.51 -12.35
CA THR A 381 34.05 11.12 -11.03
C THR A 381 32.60 10.85 -10.59
N THR A 382 32.45 10.38 -9.36
CA THR A 382 31.16 10.20 -8.70
C THR A 382 30.71 11.51 -8.06
N HIS A 383 29.56 12.03 -8.48
CA HIS A 383 28.95 13.25 -7.96
C HIS A 383 27.78 12.93 -7.05
N ASN A 384 27.78 13.42 -5.80
CA ASN A 384 26.56 13.43 -4.98
C ASN A 384 25.77 14.71 -5.31
N TRP A 385 24.72 14.56 -6.10
CA TRP A 385 23.94 15.72 -6.56
C TRP A 385 23.29 16.49 -5.43
N ARG A 386 22.94 15.84 -4.31
CA ARG A 386 22.29 16.51 -3.17
C ARG A 386 23.29 17.42 -2.46
N ASP A 387 24.49 16.91 -2.20
CA ASP A 387 25.54 17.69 -1.54
C ASP A 387 25.96 18.87 -2.43
N GLU A 388 26.21 18.63 -3.73
CA GLU A 388 26.65 19.69 -4.65
C GLU A 388 25.58 20.76 -4.88
N LEU A 389 24.32 20.35 -5.09
CA LEU A 389 23.19 21.29 -5.25
C LEU A 389 22.99 22.13 -3.98
N THR A 390 22.93 21.48 -2.83
CA THR A 390 22.69 22.18 -1.57
C THR A 390 23.84 23.13 -1.25
N GLN A 391 25.08 22.73 -1.49
CA GLN A 391 26.23 23.62 -1.33
C GLN A 391 26.13 24.85 -2.24
N ALA A 392 25.74 24.68 -3.50
CA ALA A 392 25.59 25.79 -4.43
C ALA A 392 24.49 26.78 -4.00
N ILE A 393 23.35 26.29 -3.52
CA ILE A 393 22.27 27.12 -3.01
C ILE A 393 22.68 27.83 -1.71
N LEU A 394 23.27 27.11 -0.76
CA LEU A 394 23.72 27.67 0.52
C LEU A 394 24.73 28.80 0.35
N ALA A 395 25.66 28.67 -0.60
CA ALA A 395 26.67 29.70 -0.90
C ALA A 395 26.05 31.03 -1.37
N ARG A 396 24.79 31.02 -1.80
CA ARG A 396 24.05 32.17 -2.34
C ARG A 396 23.00 32.72 -1.37
N GLN A 397 22.86 32.14 -0.17
CA GLN A 397 21.92 32.63 0.83
C GLN A 397 22.40 33.98 1.39
N ARG A 398 21.49 34.95 1.47
CA ARG A 398 21.75 36.28 2.03
C ARG A 398 21.61 36.24 3.55
N ALA A 399 22.16 37.26 4.22
CA ALA A 399 22.15 37.33 5.69
C ALA A 399 20.75 37.42 6.33
N ASP A 400 19.74 37.88 5.57
CA ASP A 400 18.34 37.91 5.99
C ASP A 400 17.59 36.58 5.75
N GLY A 401 18.29 35.55 5.25
CA GLY A 401 17.75 34.23 4.93
C GLY A 401 17.21 34.09 3.51
N SER A 402 17.13 35.18 2.74
CA SER A 402 16.58 35.18 1.37
C SER A 402 17.59 34.76 0.31
N TRP A 403 17.06 34.45 -0.87
CA TRP A 403 17.80 34.34 -2.12
C TRP A 403 17.27 35.35 -3.14
N GLN A 404 18.14 35.77 -4.06
CA GLN A 404 17.79 36.68 -5.15
C GLN A 404 18.68 36.37 -6.35
N ASN A 405 18.13 36.43 -7.56
CA ASN A 405 18.92 36.39 -8.78
C ASN A 405 19.24 37.80 -9.27
N PRO A 406 20.50 38.15 -9.61
CA PRO A 406 20.79 39.40 -10.30
C PRO A 406 20.16 39.50 -11.70
N ALA A 407 19.80 38.37 -12.32
CA ALA A 407 19.10 38.32 -13.60
C ALA A 407 17.58 38.20 -13.36
N ASP A 408 16.80 39.17 -13.86
CA ASP A 408 15.38 39.36 -13.52
C ASP A 408 14.40 38.75 -14.53
N ARG A 409 14.88 38.08 -15.60
CA ARG A 409 13.95 37.44 -16.55
C ARG A 409 13.07 36.43 -15.79
N TRP A 410 11.79 36.42 -16.13
CA TRP A 410 10.76 35.63 -15.44
C TRP A 410 10.60 35.96 -13.94
N MET A 411 10.93 37.20 -13.56
CA MET A 411 10.78 37.75 -12.22
C MET A 411 11.67 37.09 -11.15
N GLU A 412 12.75 36.43 -11.55
CA GLU A 412 13.64 35.79 -10.59
C GLU A 412 14.53 36.79 -9.82
N GLY A 413 14.50 38.07 -10.20
CA GLY A 413 15.05 39.17 -9.41
C GLY A 413 14.19 39.54 -8.21
N GLU A 414 12.93 39.06 -8.13
CA GLU A 414 12.07 39.19 -6.95
C GLU A 414 12.51 38.19 -5.85
N PRO A 415 13.02 38.68 -4.70
CA PRO A 415 13.53 37.81 -3.64
C PRO A 415 12.53 36.76 -3.12
N VAL A 416 11.23 37.04 -3.10
CA VAL A 416 10.22 36.05 -2.67
C VAL A 416 10.20 34.85 -3.62
N ILE A 417 10.30 35.09 -4.93
CA ILE A 417 10.28 34.03 -5.96
C ILE A 417 11.57 33.19 -5.91
N ALA A 418 12.73 33.86 -5.87
CA ALA A 418 14.01 33.16 -5.75
C ALA A 418 14.10 32.35 -4.44
N THR A 419 13.61 32.92 -3.33
CA THR A 419 13.61 32.24 -2.03
C THR A 419 12.73 31.00 -2.02
N VAL A 420 11.49 31.06 -2.52
CA VAL A 420 10.60 29.88 -2.50
C VAL A 420 11.14 28.75 -3.38
N PHE A 421 11.74 29.06 -4.54
CA PHE A 421 12.39 28.03 -5.35
C PHE A 421 13.64 27.45 -4.69
N ALA A 422 14.48 28.28 -4.05
CA ALA A 422 15.64 27.81 -3.29
C ALA A 422 15.22 26.88 -2.15
N VAL A 423 14.21 27.27 -1.36
CA VAL A 423 13.69 26.47 -0.25
C VAL A 423 13.13 25.14 -0.76
N LEU A 424 12.25 25.15 -1.77
CA LEU A 424 11.70 23.91 -2.32
C LEU A 424 12.79 22.99 -2.89
N ALA A 425 13.85 23.55 -3.50
CA ALA A 425 14.99 22.77 -3.99
C ALA A 425 15.80 22.12 -2.86
N LEU A 426 16.06 22.87 -1.78
CA LEU A 426 16.73 22.37 -0.58
C LEU A 426 15.92 21.28 0.11
N GLU A 427 14.61 21.51 0.30
CA GLU A 427 13.69 20.54 0.90
C GLU A 427 13.66 19.25 0.10
N GLU A 428 13.57 19.32 -1.23
CA GLU A 428 13.59 18.15 -2.11
C GLU A 428 14.89 17.32 -1.96
N ALA A 429 16.03 17.99 -1.75
CA ALA A 429 17.32 17.32 -1.53
C ALA A 429 17.40 16.59 -0.18
N ILE A 430 16.65 17.03 0.83
CA ILE A 430 16.61 16.42 2.18
C ILE A 430 15.34 15.63 2.47
N LYS A 431 14.51 15.35 1.45
CA LYS A 431 13.43 14.36 1.58
C LYS A 431 14.01 12.97 1.86
N PRO A 432 13.36 12.17 2.72
CA PRO A 432 13.81 10.82 2.95
C PRO A 432 13.78 10.06 1.64
N VAL A 433 14.79 9.22 1.46
CA VAL A 433 14.71 8.16 0.46
C VAL A 433 14.05 6.99 1.15
N THR A 434 12.90 6.56 0.62
CA THR A 434 12.46 5.18 0.87
C THR A 434 13.63 4.29 0.41
N PRO A 435 14.04 3.26 1.17
CA PRO A 435 14.98 2.27 0.64
C PRO A 435 14.28 1.59 -0.54
N THR A 436 14.43 2.18 -1.73
CA THR A 436 13.99 1.69 -3.04
C THR A 436 14.67 2.52 -4.13
N ALA A 437 15.53 1.83 -4.89
CA ALA A 437 15.83 2.01 -6.31
C ALA A 437 16.89 3.03 -6.78
N ARG A 438 18.17 2.67 -6.66
CA ARG A 438 19.12 2.41 -7.78
C ARG A 438 20.54 2.55 -7.28
N HIS A 439 21.04 1.51 -6.63
CA HIS A 439 22.33 1.02 -7.09
C HIS A 439 22.06 0.17 -8.33
N ALA A 440 22.98 0.16 -9.28
CA ALA A 440 23.19 -1.05 -10.06
C ALA A 440 23.47 -2.17 -9.05
N HIS A 441 22.42 -2.82 -8.56
CA HIS A 441 22.57 -3.94 -7.66
C HIS A 441 22.88 -5.14 -8.54
N ALA A 442 24.06 -5.71 -8.34
CA ALA A 442 24.21 -7.16 -8.44
C ALA A 442 23.23 -7.74 -7.40
N GLY A 443 22.05 -8.15 -7.84
CA GLY A 443 21.04 -8.83 -7.02
C GLY A 443 20.17 -9.80 -7.82
N LEU A 444 19.58 -10.77 -7.12
CA LEU A 444 18.68 -11.80 -7.66
C LEU A 444 17.31 -11.22 -8.06
N ASP A 445 16.93 -11.39 -9.32
CA ASP A 445 15.59 -11.07 -9.83
C ASP A 445 14.73 -12.33 -9.97
N PHE A 446 13.46 -12.26 -9.57
CA PHE A 446 12.46 -13.23 -9.98
C PHE A 446 11.57 -12.61 -11.06
N VAL A 447 11.52 -13.23 -12.24
CA VAL A 447 10.67 -12.81 -13.35
C VAL A 447 9.49 -13.77 -13.45
N LEU A 448 8.32 -13.25 -13.12
CA LEU A 448 7.07 -13.99 -13.08
C LEU A 448 6.28 -13.70 -14.35
N THR A 449 5.67 -14.73 -14.92
CA THR A 449 4.65 -14.64 -15.97
C THR A 449 3.51 -15.57 -15.59
N TYR A 450 2.34 -15.41 -16.20
CA TYR A 450 1.26 -16.37 -16.02
C TYR A 450 0.54 -16.65 -17.33
N ASP A 451 0.00 -17.85 -17.44
CA ASP A 451 -0.67 -18.37 -18.63
C ASP A 451 -2.08 -17.77 -18.80
N ASP A 452 -2.50 -17.50 -20.03
CA ASP A 452 -3.81 -16.93 -20.34
C ASP A 452 -4.96 -17.86 -19.93
N ALA A 453 -4.73 -19.17 -19.84
CA ALA A 453 -5.68 -20.14 -19.31
C ALA A 453 -6.02 -19.94 -17.82
N VAL A 454 -5.23 -19.15 -17.07
CA VAL A 454 -5.48 -18.89 -15.64
C VAL A 454 -6.58 -17.85 -15.41
N THR A 455 -6.47 -16.69 -16.08
CA THR A 455 -7.38 -15.53 -15.95
C THR A 455 -7.02 -14.43 -16.96
N ASP A 456 -7.99 -13.66 -17.46
CA ASP A 456 -7.71 -12.57 -18.42
C ASP A 456 -6.96 -11.37 -17.81
N SER A 457 -7.14 -11.14 -16.50
CA SER A 457 -6.29 -10.26 -15.71
C SER A 457 -6.29 -10.65 -14.24
N PHE A 458 -5.29 -10.16 -13.49
CA PHE A 458 -5.18 -10.38 -12.06
C PHE A 458 -4.90 -9.10 -11.29
N THR A 459 -5.72 -8.85 -10.26
CA THR A 459 -5.49 -7.86 -9.22
C THR A 459 -5.46 -8.56 -7.87
N GLY A 460 -4.38 -8.41 -7.13
CA GLY A 460 -4.18 -9.10 -5.87
C GLY A 460 -2.69 -9.26 -5.54
N ARG A 461 -2.40 -10.10 -4.55
CA ARG A 461 -1.02 -10.37 -4.12
C ARG A 461 -0.43 -11.56 -4.86
N VAL A 462 0.77 -11.37 -5.42
CA VAL A 462 1.61 -12.41 -5.99
C VAL A 462 2.76 -12.68 -5.03
N TYR A 463 3.17 -13.94 -4.90
CA TYR A 463 4.24 -14.36 -4.00
C TYR A 463 5.32 -15.11 -4.75
N VAL A 464 6.56 -14.95 -4.27
CA VAL A 464 7.68 -15.86 -4.55
C VAL A 464 8.01 -16.58 -3.26
N MET A 465 7.75 -17.89 -3.26
CA MET A 465 7.91 -18.77 -2.11
C MET A 465 9.18 -19.59 -2.29
N THR A 466 10.03 -19.67 -1.26
CA THR A 466 11.26 -20.46 -1.31
C THR A 466 11.31 -21.53 -0.21
N SER A 467 12.17 -22.54 -0.40
CA SER A 467 12.55 -23.50 0.64
C SER A 467 13.92 -24.09 0.34
N THR A 468 14.69 -24.44 1.37
CA THR A 468 16.05 -25.03 1.26
C THR A 468 16.07 -26.57 1.33
N GLY A 469 14.92 -27.22 1.43
CA GLY A 469 14.80 -28.69 1.52
C GLY A 469 14.69 -29.39 0.16
N HIS A 470 15.15 -30.64 0.06
CA HIS A 470 14.90 -31.50 -1.10
C HIS A 470 13.50 -32.12 -1.03
N GLY A 471 12.66 -31.84 -2.04
CA GLY A 471 11.36 -32.49 -2.23
C GLY A 471 10.21 -31.86 -1.45
N GLY A 472 9.45 -30.98 -2.12
CA GLY A 472 8.26 -30.32 -1.59
C GLY A 472 7.86 -29.12 -2.45
N GLU A 473 6.64 -28.61 -2.26
CA GLU A 473 6.16 -27.42 -2.96
C GLU A 473 6.27 -26.18 -2.03
N PRO A 474 7.16 -25.20 -2.32
CA PRO A 474 7.34 -24.00 -1.49
C PRO A 474 6.06 -23.20 -1.24
N ARG A 475 5.10 -23.23 -2.18
CA ARG A 475 3.80 -22.54 -2.05
C ARG A 475 2.99 -22.93 -0.81
N LEU A 476 3.30 -24.07 -0.19
CA LEU A 476 2.59 -24.57 0.99
C LEU A 476 3.09 -23.97 2.32
N GLY A 477 4.16 -23.18 2.28
CA GLY A 477 4.68 -22.41 3.42
C GLY A 477 4.10 -20.99 3.54
N PRO A 478 4.72 -20.11 4.34
CA PRO A 478 5.93 -20.33 5.14
C PRO A 478 5.65 -21.00 6.50
N SER A 479 6.70 -21.48 7.18
CA SER A 479 6.63 -21.90 8.59
C SER A 479 6.73 -20.69 9.53
N TRP A 480 6.31 -20.81 10.80
CA TRP A 480 6.42 -19.70 11.78
C TRP A 480 7.81 -19.56 12.43
N ILE A 481 8.52 -20.66 12.66
CA ILE A 481 9.73 -20.69 13.50
C ILE A 481 11.01 -20.89 12.66
N ASN A 482 10.90 -21.53 11.51
CA ASN A 482 12.01 -21.74 10.58
C ASN A 482 11.58 -21.32 9.17
N THR A 483 11.30 -20.04 9.04
CA THR A 483 10.75 -19.43 7.82
C THR A 483 11.84 -19.29 6.78
N ALA A 484 11.69 -19.97 5.64
CA ALA A 484 12.50 -19.69 4.48
C ALA A 484 12.16 -18.29 3.93
N PRO A 485 13.11 -17.61 3.25
CA PRO A 485 12.83 -16.33 2.65
C PRO A 485 11.68 -16.38 1.66
N PHE A 486 10.84 -15.37 1.64
CA PHE A 486 9.75 -15.26 0.68
C PHE A 486 9.38 -13.81 0.47
N PHE A 487 8.79 -13.53 -0.69
CA PHE A 487 8.55 -12.18 -1.18
C PHE A 487 7.13 -12.06 -1.69
N ALA A 488 6.58 -10.85 -1.60
CA ALA A 488 5.25 -10.55 -2.07
C ALA A 488 5.21 -9.21 -2.81
N LEU A 489 4.33 -9.14 -3.80
CA LEU A 489 4.04 -7.92 -4.55
C LEU A 489 2.55 -7.85 -4.81
N ASP A 490 1.94 -6.72 -4.43
CA ASP A 490 0.56 -6.42 -4.79
C ASP A 490 0.54 -5.86 -6.22
N VAL A 491 -0.26 -6.48 -7.09
CA VAL A 491 -0.38 -6.10 -8.50
C VAL A 491 -1.81 -5.70 -8.83
N ARG A 492 -1.95 -4.82 -9.82
CA ARG A 492 -3.24 -4.40 -10.39
C ARG A 492 -3.22 -4.66 -11.87
N ASP A 493 -4.32 -5.24 -12.36
CA ASP A 493 -4.56 -5.55 -13.77
C ASP A 493 -3.37 -6.23 -14.49
N TRP A 494 -2.65 -7.11 -13.79
CA TRP A 494 -1.55 -7.88 -14.38
C TRP A 494 -2.12 -8.78 -15.47
N LYS A 495 -1.59 -8.70 -16.69
CA LYS A 495 -2.06 -9.43 -17.87
C LYS A 495 -1.25 -10.71 -18.13
N PRO A 496 -1.84 -11.72 -18.79
CA PRO A 496 -1.13 -12.94 -19.15
C PRO A 496 0.12 -12.65 -19.97
N ASP A 497 1.12 -13.52 -19.84
CA ASP A 497 2.42 -13.47 -20.53
C ASP A 497 3.23 -12.17 -20.37
N THR A 498 2.73 -11.20 -19.59
CA THR A 498 3.42 -9.94 -19.31
C THR A 498 4.38 -10.14 -18.14
N PRO A 499 5.70 -9.92 -18.30
CA PRO A 499 6.66 -10.16 -17.23
C PRO A 499 6.47 -9.20 -16.03
N LEU A 500 6.24 -9.78 -14.85
CA LEU A 500 6.27 -9.12 -13.56
C LEU A 500 7.62 -9.41 -12.88
N VAL A 501 8.39 -8.38 -12.54
CA VAL A 501 9.70 -8.58 -11.92
C VAL A 501 9.59 -8.30 -10.42
N VAL A 502 10.00 -9.27 -9.60
CA VAL A 502 10.10 -9.18 -8.14
C VAL A 502 11.59 -9.12 -7.80
N TYR A 503 12.05 -7.93 -7.40
CA TYR A 503 13.47 -7.63 -7.16
C TYR A 503 13.62 -6.50 -6.12
N GLY A 504 14.83 -6.37 -5.55
CA GLY A 504 15.18 -5.27 -4.64
C GLY A 504 14.35 -5.27 -3.37
N ASP A 505 13.90 -4.09 -2.95
CA ASP A 505 13.19 -3.82 -1.70
C ASP A 505 11.69 -4.15 -1.72
N VAL A 506 11.27 -5.07 -2.59
CA VAL A 506 9.93 -5.66 -2.54
C VAL A 506 9.66 -6.23 -1.15
N LEU A 507 8.40 -6.22 -0.74
CA LEU A 507 7.97 -6.72 0.56
C LEU A 507 8.44 -8.18 0.73
N GLY A 508 9.33 -8.41 1.69
CA GLY A 508 10.01 -9.68 1.86
C GLY A 508 10.34 -9.98 3.32
N TYR A 509 10.56 -11.25 3.62
CA TYR A 509 11.04 -11.72 4.91
C TYR A 509 12.20 -12.68 4.70
N PRO A 510 13.28 -12.63 5.50
CA PRO A 510 13.54 -11.64 6.56
C PRO A 510 13.93 -10.25 6.06
N GLY A 511 14.14 -10.10 4.76
CA GLY A 511 14.56 -8.88 4.10
C GLY A 511 14.28 -8.89 2.60
N PRO A 512 14.88 -7.99 1.83
CA PRO A 512 14.70 -7.86 0.37
C PRO A 512 15.29 -9.03 -0.42
N THR A 513 14.99 -9.12 -1.73
CA THR A 513 15.45 -10.27 -2.56
C THR A 513 16.97 -10.38 -2.66
N GLY A 514 17.68 -9.25 -2.57
CA GLY A 514 19.14 -9.20 -2.59
C GLY A 514 19.82 -9.74 -1.33
N GLU A 515 19.07 -9.95 -0.24
CA GLU A 515 19.59 -10.47 1.04
C GLU A 515 19.27 -11.95 1.26
N ILE A 516 18.78 -12.65 0.24
CA ILE A 516 18.55 -14.09 0.34
C ILE A 516 19.87 -14.81 0.66
N PRO A 517 19.94 -15.62 1.75
CA PRO A 517 21.17 -16.32 2.10
C PRO A 517 21.63 -17.26 0.99
N PRO A 518 22.94 -17.41 0.74
CA PRO A 518 23.46 -18.40 -0.21
C PRO A 518 23.05 -19.83 0.18
N ALA A 519 22.29 -20.50 -0.69
CA ALA A 519 21.93 -21.91 -0.59
C ALA A 519 21.29 -22.42 -1.89
N ASN A 520 21.03 -23.73 -1.95
CA ASN A 520 20.17 -24.30 -2.99
C ASN A 520 18.70 -24.17 -2.57
N TYR A 521 17.91 -23.48 -3.38
CA TYR A 521 16.49 -23.22 -3.14
C TYR A 521 15.59 -23.91 -4.14
N SER A 522 14.49 -24.47 -3.65
CA SER A 522 13.28 -24.69 -4.43
C SER A 522 12.43 -23.43 -4.37
N ILE A 523 11.98 -22.94 -5.52
CA ILE A 523 11.31 -21.64 -5.70
C ILE A 523 10.00 -21.85 -6.47
N GLN A 524 8.91 -21.23 -6.02
CA GLN A 524 7.61 -21.21 -6.71
C GLN A 524 7.00 -19.82 -6.69
N ALA A 525 6.30 -19.45 -7.75
CA ALA A 525 5.42 -18.29 -7.78
C ALA A 525 3.98 -18.70 -7.46
N VAL A 526 3.24 -17.81 -6.78
CA VAL A 526 1.84 -18.02 -6.40
C VAL A 526 1.01 -16.77 -6.67
N MET A 527 -0.10 -16.91 -7.38
CA MET A 527 -1.17 -15.93 -7.49
C MET A 527 -2.31 -16.33 -6.55
N ARG A 528 -2.42 -15.62 -5.42
CA ARG A 528 -3.47 -15.92 -4.44
C ARG A 528 -4.80 -15.36 -4.93
N ARG A 529 -5.70 -16.27 -5.33
CA ARG A 529 -7.01 -15.94 -5.91
C ARG A 529 -8.18 -16.41 -5.05
N SER A 530 -7.98 -17.41 -4.20
CA SER A 530 -9.07 -17.98 -3.40
C SER A 530 -9.71 -16.92 -2.48
N PRO A 531 -11.04 -16.72 -2.53
CA PRO A 531 -11.72 -15.74 -1.69
C PRO A 531 -12.04 -16.26 -0.29
N ASP A 532 -11.82 -17.56 -0.02
CA ASP A 532 -12.15 -18.22 1.24
C ASP A 532 -10.93 -18.83 1.95
N SER A 533 -9.82 -19.04 1.23
CA SER A 533 -8.65 -19.68 1.83
C SER A 533 -7.78 -18.69 2.62
N PRO A 534 -7.40 -19.02 3.87
CA PRO A 534 -6.41 -18.24 4.60
C PRO A 534 -4.97 -18.52 4.13
N PHE A 535 -4.75 -19.58 3.35
CA PHE A 535 -3.41 -19.98 2.96
C PHE A 535 -2.97 -19.29 1.67
N VAL A 536 -1.69 -18.96 1.57
CA VAL A 536 -1.10 -18.32 0.39
C VAL A 536 -1.25 -19.19 -0.86
N GLY A 537 -0.72 -20.42 -0.82
CA GLY A 537 -0.68 -21.32 -1.96
C GLY A 537 -1.74 -22.42 -1.99
N ARG A 538 -2.82 -22.31 -1.21
CA ARG A 538 -3.94 -23.27 -1.24
C ARG A 538 -5.28 -22.56 -1.50
N GLY A 539 -6.31 -23.35 -1.73
CA GLY A 539 -7.66 -22.88 -1.99
C GLY A 539 -8.02 -22.90 -3.46
N GLU A 540 -9.28 -23.20 -3.74
CA GLU A 540 -9.80 -23.26 -5.11
C GLU A 540 -9.51 -21.97 -5.87
N GLY A 541 -8.98 -22.11 -7.08
CA GLY A 541 -8.67 -21.00 -7.99
C GLY A 541 -7.29 -20.35 -7.78
N THR A 542 -6.62 -20.60 -6.65
CA THR A 542 -5.24 -20.15 -6.42
C THR A 542 -4.33 -20.73 -7.50
N ALA A 543 -3.58 -19.88 -8.20
CA ALA A 543 -2.71 -20.31 -9.29
C ALA A 543 -1.25 -20.30 -8.84
N TYR A 544 -0.44 -21.20 -9.39
CA TYR A 544 0.96 -21.35 -9.00
C TYR A 544 1.84 -21.87 -10.15
N SER A 545 3.15 -21.70 -10.02
CA SER A 545 4.14 -22.21 -10.98
C SER A 545 4.63 -23.61 -10.63
N GLU A 546 5.32 -24.24 -11.58
CA GLU A 546 6.23 -25.34 -11.26
C GLU A 546 7.32 -24.93 -10.26
N VAL A 547 7.85 -25.93 -9.55
CA VAL A 547 9.01 -25.75 -8.68
C VAL A 547 10.26 -25.60 -9.54
N VAL A 548 10.97 -24.49 -9.35
CA VAL A 548 12.28 -24.24 -9.95
C VAL A 548 13.35 -24.38 -8.88
N THR A 549 14.33 -25.26 -9.10
CA THR A 549 15.48 -25.41 -8.20
C THR A 549 16.65 -24.57 -8.70
N ARG A 550 17.22 -23.73 -7.83
CA ARG A 550 18.38 -22.88 -8.13
C ARG A 550 19.36 -22.84 -6.97
N ASP A 551 20.62 -23.03 -7.31
CA ASP A 551 21.72 -22.66 -6.44
C ASP A 551 21.91 -21.15 -6.50
N LEU A 552 21.75 -20.49 -5.36
CA LEU A 552 21.90 -19.04 -5.21
C LEU A 552 23.25 -18.65 -4.61
N ASP A 553 24.17 -19.61 -4.44
CA ASP A 553 25.55 -19.32 -4.06
C ASP A 553 26.32 -18.60 -5.19
N GLY A 554 26.78 -17.38 -4.93
CA GLY A 554 27.47 -16.54 -5.92
C GLY A 554 26.61 -16.04 -7.09
N ALA A 555 25.28 -16.19 -7.01
CA ALA A 555 24.36 -15.92 -8.11
C ALA A 555 23.83 -14.47 -8.16
N ALA A 556 24.66 -13.49 -7.74
CA ALA A 556 24.28 -12.10 -7.58
C ALA A 556 23.79 -11.42 -8.89
N ASP A 557 24.05 -12.00 -10.07
CA ASP A 557 23.57 -11.48 -11.37
C ASP A 557 22.55 -12.41 -12.07
N SER A 558 21.87 -13.28 -11.30
CA SER A 558 20.97 -14.29 -11.87
C SER A 558 19.49 -13.86 -11.90
N ARG A 559 18.79 -14.24 -12.97
CA ARG A 559 17.34 -14.11 -13.11
C ARG A 559 16.68 -15.48 -13.01
N VAL A 560 15.68 -15.61 -12.15
CA VAL A 560 14.87 -16.83 -12.01
C VAL A 560 13.52 -16.61 -12.67
N GLN A 561 13.26 -17.35 -13.74
CA GLN A 561 12.00 -17.32 -14.47
C GLN A 561 10.99 -18.28 -13.82
N LEU A 562 9.79 -17.78 -13.54
CA LEU A 562 8.68 -18.53 -12.96
C LEU A 562 7.42 -18.30 -13.81
N ARG A 563 6.90 -19.36 -14.44
CA ARG A 563 5.63 -19.31 -15.19
C ARG A 563 4.53 -19.93 -14.34
N ILE A 564 3.49 -19.15 -14.04
CA ILE A 564 2.30 -19.60 -13.33
C ILE A 564 1.33 -20.17 -14.36
N ASP A 565 1.20 -21.49 -14.38
CA ASP A 565 0.44 -22.25 -15.38
C ASP A 565 -0.48 -23.32 -14.77
N ARG A 566 -0.54 -23.39 -13.43
CA ARG A 566 -1.36 -24.36 -12.70
C ARG A 566 -2.38 -23.65 -11.83
N VAL A 567 -3.56 -24.24 -11.72
CA VAL A 567 -4.64 -23.74 -10.86
C VAL A 567 -5.03 -24.84 -9.88
N GLU A 568 -5.05 -24.51 -8.59
CA GLU A 568 -5.49 -25.41 -7.54
C GLU A 568 -7.00 -25.65 -7.70
N THR A 569 -7.35 -26.91 -7.95
CA THR A 569 -8.74 -27.37 -8.00
C THR A 569 -9.21 -27.79 -6.62
N GLU A 570 -10.48 -27.58 -6.31
CA GLU A 570 -11.08 -28.06 -5.07
C GLU A 570 -10.87 -29.58 -4.90
N ARG A 571 -10.16 -30.00 -3.84
CA ARG A 571 -10.02 -31.42 -3.48
C ARG A 571 -10.86 -31.72 -2.25
N ARG A 572 -12.05 -32.27 -2.46
CA ARG A 572 -12.89 -32.74 -1.36
C ARG A 572 -12.43 -34.11 -0.88
N SER A 573 -12.45 -34.29 0.44
CA SER A 573 -12.26 -35.62 1.00
C SER A 573 -13.51 -36.46 0.73
N PRO A 574 -13.37 -37.68 0.19
CA PRO A 574 -14.53 -38.53 -0.03
C PRO A 574 -15.07 -39.03 1.31
N ASP A 575 -16.38 -39.25 1.36
CA ASP A 575 -17.01 -39.96 2.47
C ASP A 575 -16.39 -41.35 2.66
N THR A 576 -16.39 -41.81 3.91
CA THR A 576 -15.96 -43.16 4.30
C THR A 576 -17.05 -43.77 5.18
N GLU A 577 -17.01 -45.08 5.44
CA GLU A 577 -18.04 -45.75 6.25
C GLU A 577 -18.40 -45.00 7.55
N GLY A 578 -17.40 -44.51 8.30
CA GLY A 578 -17.58 -43.79 9.57
C GLY A 578 -17.36 -42.26 9.54
N VAL A 579 -17.14 -41.64 8.37
CA VAL A 579 -16.96 -40.18 8.27
C VAL A 579 -17.75 -39.64 7.08
N ARG A 580 -18.54 -38.59 7.31
CA ARG A 580 -19.28 -37.85 6.28
C ARG A 580 -18.81 -36.39 6.23
N PHE A 581 -18.52 -35.87 5.04
CA PHE A 581 -18.14 -34.48 4.84
C PHE A 581 -19.36 -33.66 4.39
N ILE A 582 -19.67 -32.63 5.15
CA ILE A 582 -20.82 -31.75 4.93
C ILE A 582 -20.33 -30.42 4.35
N ARG A 583 -21.04 -29.96 3.31
CA ARG A 583 -20.89 -28.63 2.73
C ARG A 583 -22.27 -28.02 2.56
N LEU A 584 -22.58 -27.02 3.40
CA LEU A 584 -23.87 -26.36 3.43
C LEU A 584 -23.72 -24.92 2.96
N ARG A 585 -24.46 -24.52 1.92
CA ARG A 585 -24.54 -23.10 1.52
C ARG A 585 -25.22 -22.32 2.65
N SER A 586 -24.52 -21.37 3.24
CA SER A 586 -25.07 -20.52 4.30
C SER A 586 -25.81 -19.35 3.70
N ARG A 587 -27.08 -19.17 4.04
CA ARG A 587 -27.86 -18.01 3.55
C ARG A 587 -27.37 -16.73 4.22
N LEU A 588 -27.13 -16.77 5.53
CA LEU A 588 -26.64 -15.63 6.30
C LEU A 588 -25.27 -15.14 5.79
N LEU A 589 -24.30 -16.04 5.63
CA LEU A 589 -22.97 -15.66 5.17
C LEU A 589 -22.96 -15.28 3.70
N SER A 590 -23.73 -15.96 2.85
CA SER A 590 -23.80 -15.59 1.44
C SER A 590 -24.41 -14.20 1.24
N SER A 591 -25.44 -13.85 2.02
CA SER A 591 -26.02 -12.51 2.02
C SER A 591 -25.04 -11.45 2.49
N PHE A 592 -24.21 -11.75 3.50
CA PHE A 592 -23.22 -10.81 4.02
C PHE A 592 -22.07 -10.56 3.03
N HIS A 593 -21.56 -11.61 2.39
CA HIS A 593 -20.42 -11.52 1.48
C HIS A 593 -20.80 -11.17 0.03
N GLY A 594 -22.09 -11.12 -0.31
CA GLY A 594 -22.56 -10.84 -1.68
C GLY A 594 -22.23 -11.93 -2.70
N ARG A 595 -21.84 -13.13 -2.24
CA ARG A 595 -21.51 -14.30 -3.05
C ARG A 595 -21.85 -15.57 -2.30
N ASP A 596 -21.83 -16.72 -2.97
CA ASP A 596 -22.01 -17.99 -2.29
C ASP A 596 -20.87 -18.25 -1.29
N VAL A 597 -21.25 -18.55 -0.05
CA VAL A 597 -20.37 -18.94 1.04
C VAL A 597 -20.92 -20.21 1.67
N PHE A 598 -20.03 -21.17 1.91
CA PHE A 598 -20.38 -22.48 2.44
C PHE A 598 -19.79 -22.67 3.83
N MET A 599 -20.55 -23.32 4.71
CA MET A 599 -20.05 -23.87 5.96
C MET A 599 -19.76 -25.34 5.77
N GLU A 600 -18.64 -25.79 6.34
CA GLU A 600 -18.17 -27.16 6.18
C GLU A 600 -17.96 -27.84 7.53
N ALA A 601 -18.21 -29.14 7.57
CA ALA A 601 -17.97 -29.96 8.74
C ALA A 601 -17.69 -31.42 8.38
N ALA A 602 -16.94 -32.11 9.23
CA ALA A 602 -16.76 -33.56 9.16
C ALA A 602 -17.56 -34.22 10.29
N VAL A 603 -18.50 -35.09 9.95
CA VAL A 603 -19.30 -35.86 10.91
C VAL A 603 -18.69 -37.24 11.05
N ILE A 604 -18.17 -37.54 12.24
CA ILE A 604 -17.60 -38.84 12.60
C ILE A 604 -18.68 -39.64 13.33
N LEU A 605 -19.12 -40.72 12.69
CA LEU A 605 -20.20 -41.56 13.18
C LEU A 605 -19.67 -42.60 14.18
N PRO A 606 -20.43 -42.89 15.26
CA PRO A 606 -20.11 -43.97 16.19
C PRO A 606 -20.07 -45.33 15.50
N LYS A 607 -19.28 -46.27 16.03
CA LYS A 607 -19.26 -47.64 15.51
C LYS A 607 -20.64 -48.28 15.65
N GLY A 608 -21.14 -48.88 14.57
CA GLY A 608 -22.46 -49.51 14.56
C GLY A 608 -23.62 -48.53 14.36
N TYR A 609 -23.35 -47.25 14.04
CA TYR A 609 -24.39 -46.30 13.60
C TYR A 609 -25.19 -46.90 12.44
N GLN A 610 -26.50 -47.01 12.61
CA GLN A 610 -27.44 -47.43 11.57
C GLN A 610 -28.40 -46.28 11.26
N ALA A 611 -28.53 -45.93 9.99
CA ALA A 611 -29.42 -44.84 9.57
C ALA A 611 -30.90 -45.13 9.88
N ASP A 612 -31.28 -46.42 9.90
CA ASP A 612 -32.68 -46.87 9.97
C ASP A 612 -33.14 -47.30 11.38
N ASP A 613 -32.31 -47.15 12.42
CA ASP A 613 -32.68 -47.42 13.82
C ASP A 613 -33.43 -46.20 14.43
N ASP A 614 -33.87 -46.27 15.71
CA ASP A 614 -34.49 -45.18 16.50
C ASP A 614 -33.54 -44.57 17.57
N THR A 615 -32.33 -45.13 17.76
CA THR A 615 -31.25 -44.55 18.60
C THR A 615 -30.78 -43.16 18.17
N ARG A 616 -30.96 -42.14 19.01
CA ARG A 616 -30.40 -40.79 18.82
C ARG A 616 -29.14 -40.57 19.66
N TYR A 617 -28.25 -39.70 19.18
CA TYR A 617 -26.92 -39.50 19.79
C TYR A 617 -26.70 -38.07 20.28
N PRO A 618 -26.00 -37.87 21.42
CA PRO A 618 -25.40 -36.57 21.74
C PRO A 618 -24.31 -36.21 20.74
N ALA A 619 -24.05 -34.91 20.59
CA ALA A 619 -23.08 -34.37 19.66
C ALA A 619 -21.96 -33.62 20.39
N LEU A 620 -20.71 -33.93 20.04
CA LEU A 620 -19.52 -33.17 20.44
C LEU A 620 -18.97 -32.41 19.24
N TYR A 621 -19.08 -31.09 19.28
CA TYR A 621 -18.54 -30.17 18.29
C TYR A 621 -17.08 -29.85 18.63
N ILE A 622 -16.18 -30.25 17.75
CA ILE A 622 -14.72 -30.12 17.89
C ILE A 622 -14.26 -29.00 16.96
N ILE A 623 -13.67 -27.96 17.53
CA ILE A 623 -13.14 -26.81 16.80
C ILE A 623 -11.61 -26.89 16.81
N PRO A 624 -10.95 -26.97 15.65
CA PRO A 624 -9.50 -27.02 15.58
C PRO A 624 -8.86 -25.68 16.01
N GLY A 625 -7.54 -25.70 16.28
CA GLY A 625 -6.77 -24.47 16.49
C GLY A 625 -6.52 -23.72 15.18
N PHE A 626 -5.82 -22.58 15.26
CA PHE A 626 -5.44 -21.80 14.08
C PHE A 626 -4.79 -22.66 12.98
N GLY A 627 -5.20 -22.42 11.72
CA GLY A 627 -4.76 -23.16 10.54
C GLY A 627 -5.33 -24.58 10.39
N GLY A 628 -6.12 -25.08 11.36
CA GLY A 628 -6.78 -26.37 11.28
C GLY A 628 -8.16 -26.31 10.60
N SER A 629 -8.54 -27.39 9.93
CA SER A 629 -9.88 -27.59 9.37
C SER A 629 -10.60 -28.77 10.05
N ASP A 630 -11.82 -29.05 9.63
CA ASP A 630 -12.57 -30.28 9.89
C ASP A 630 -11.74 -31.59 9.76
N LEU A 631 -10.77 -31.66 8.85
CA LEU A 631 -9.84 -32.79 8.71
C LEU A 631 -8.96 -32.99 9.94
N GLN A 632 -8.61 -31.93 10.65
CA GLN A 632 -7.87 -32.04 11.90
C GLN A 632 -8.73 -32.71 12.98
N ALA A 633 -10.03 -32.40 13.02
CA ALA A 633 -10.96 -33.08 13.93
C ALA A 633 -11.11 -34.57 13.62
N VAL A 634 -11.13 -34.98 12.34
CA VAL A 634 -11.09 -36.40 11.95
C VAL A 634 -9.82 -37.09 12.50
N LYS A 635 -8.67 -36.40 12.44
CA LYS A 635 -7.41 -36.92 13.02
C LYS A 635 -7.50 -37.03 14.55
N LEU A 636 -8.06 -36.03 15.23
CA LEU A 636 -8.26 -36.05 16.68
C LEU A 636 -9.22 -37.17 17.11
N ALA A 637 -10.33 -37.36 16.40
CA ALA A 637 -11.29 -38.43 16.66
C ALA A 637 -10.64 -39.81 16.55
N ARG A 638 -9.78 -40.03 15.53
CA ARG A 638 -9.01 -41.29 15.38
C ARG A 638 -8.05 -41.54 16.54
N ARG A 639 -7.42 -40.48 17.11
CA ARG A 639 -6.54 -40.61 18.29
C ARG A 639 -7.30 -41.02 19.55
N ALA A 640 -8.57 -40.62 19.66
CA ALA A 640 -9.44 -40.97 20.77
C ALA A 640 -10.03 -42.38 20.69
N ALA A 641 -9.69 -43.21 19.69
CA ALA A 641 -10.30 -44.52 19.52
C ALA A 641 -10.11 -45.44 20.76
N GLY A 642 -11.22 -46.05 21.20
CA GLY A 642 -11.20 -47.28 22.00
C GLY A 642 -12.01 -47.34 23.29
N ILE A 643 -12.59 -46.25 23.83
CA ILE A 643 -13.28 -46.35 25.15
C ILE A 643 -14.72 -45.79 25.19
N ASN A 644 -15.09 -44.74 24.44
CA ASN A 644 -16.48 -44.19 24.48
C ASN A 644 -17.00 -43.63 23.14
N GLY A 645 -16.22 -43.75 22.06
CA GLY A 645 -16.56 -43.18 20.74
C GLY A 645 -17.79 -43.77 20.08
N ASP A 646 -18.36 -44.84 20.63
CA ASP A 646 -19.51 -45.58 20.07
C ASP A 646 -20.87 -45.02 20.53
N ARG A 647 -20.89 -44.00 21.41
CA ARG A 647 -22.12 -43.39 21.93
C ARG A 647 -22.30 -41.90 21.60
N ILE A 648 -21.33 -41.27 20.93
CA ILE A 648 -21.33 -39.82 20.66
C ILE A 648 -21.02 -39.59 19.19
N VAL A 649 -21.79 -38.74 18.52
CA VAL A 649 -21.42 -38.25 17.19
C VAL A 649 -20.43 -37.09 17.36
N LYS A 650 -19.24 -37.21 16.78
CA LYS A 650 -18.22 -36.15 16.84
C LYS A 650 -18.27 -35.33 15.56
N ILE A 651 -18.27 -34.01 15.68
CA ILE A 651 -18.45 -33.09 14.56
C ILE A 651 -17.27 -32.14 14.51
N GLY A 652 -16.40 -32.31 13.53
CA GLY A 652 -15.32 -31.38 13.24
C GLY A 652 -15.82 -30.18 12.48
N LEU A 653 -15.78 -29.00 13.08
CA LEU A 653 -16.18 -27.77 12.40
C LEU A 653 -15.00 -27.19 11.60
N ASN A 654 -15.27 -26.62 10.41
CA ASN A 654 -14.28 -25.87 9.64
C ASN A 654 -14.36 -24.37 9.99
N PRO A 655 -13.36 -23.78 10.66
CA PRO A 655 -13.35 -22.37 11.04
C PRO A 655 -12.55 -21.47 10.08
N LEU A 656 -12.11 -21.98 8.94
CA LEU A 656 -11.25 -21.25 8.02
C LEU A 656 -12.04 -20.23 7.20
N CYS A 657 -11.43 -19.06 7.00
CA CYS A 657 -11.91 -18.00 6.11
C CYS A 657 -10.71 -17.21 5.57
N ARG A 658 -10.95 -16.23 4.70
CA ARG A 658 -9.86 -15.45 4.07
C ARG A 658 -8.94 -14.74 5.06
N THR A 659 -9.48 -14.21 6.15
CA THR A 659 -8.68 -13.49 7.16
C THR A 659 -7.95 -14.42 8.11
N GLY A 660 -8.24 -15.74 8.12
CA GLY A 660 -7.66 -16.68 9.07
C GLY A 660 -8.71 -17.63 9.65
N HIS A 661 -8.71 -17.75 10.98
CA HIS A 661 -9.66 -18.52 11.77
C HIS A 661 -10.77 -17.60 12.33
N HIS A 662 -12.00 -17.74 11.86
CA HIS A 662 -13.08 -16.80 12.22
C HIS A 662 -13.71 -17.02 13.61
N VAL A 663 -13.22 -18.01 14.36
CA VAL A 663 -13.58 -18.37 15.75
C VAL A 663 -15.07 -18.50 16.10
N PHE A 664 -15.91 -18.66 15.07
CA PHE A 664 -17.38 -18.61 15.18
C PHE A 664 -17.96 -17.38 15.93
N ALA A 665 -17.21 -16.28 16.00
CA ALA A 665 -17.76 -15.01 16.45
C ALA A 665 -18.43 -14.27 15.29
N ASP A 666 -19.54 -13.62 15.58
CA ASP A 666 -20.14 -12.68 14.64
C ASP A 666 -19.29 -11.42 14.63
N SER A 667 -18.77 -11.01 13.46
CA SER A 667 -17.94 -9.81 13.36
C SER A 667 -18.26 -8.94 12.17
N GLU A 668 -17.81 -7.69 12.22
CA GLU A 668 -17.94 -6.73 11.14
C GLU A 668 -17.23 -7.17 9.86
N ASN A 669 -16.20 -8.03 9.92
CA ASN A 669 -15.42 -8.44 8.75
C ASN A 669 -15.77 -9.85 8.25
N ASN A 670 -16.07 -10.78 9.16
CA ASN A 670 -16.33 -12.18 8.84
C ASN A 670 -17.82 -12.54 8.79
N GLY A 671 -18.69 -11.59 9.17
CA GLY A 671 -20.14 -11.76 9.13
C GLY A 671 -20.66 -12.60 10.31
N PRO A 672 -21.94 -13.01 10.24
CA PRO A 672 -22.64 -13.65 11.34
C PRO A 672 -22.29 -15.14 11.51
N ARG A 673 -21.02 -15.47 11.78
CA ARG A 673 -20.51 -16.85 11.81
C ARG A 673 -21.13 -17.72 12.90
N GLY A 674 -21.31 -17.18 14.10
CA GLY A 674 -21.95 -17.87 15.22
C GLY A 674 -23.43 -18.10 14.96
N ARG A 675 -24.13 -17.07 14.47
CA ARG A 675 -25.55 -17.20 14.08
C ARG A 675 -25.76 -18.19 12.93
N ALA A 676 -24.87 -18.23 11.94
CA ALA A 676 -24.94 -19.19 10.85
C ALA A 676 -24.70 -20.63 11.35
N LEU A 677 -23.76 -20.84 12.26
CA LEU A 677 -23.52 -22.14 12.88
C LEU A 677 -24.78 -22.64 13.62
N VAL A 678 -25.31 -21.83 14.53
CA VAL A 678 -26.44 -22.20 15.42
C VAL A 678 -27.76 -22.26 14.65
N GLY A 679 -27.98 -21.35 13.70
CA GLY A 679 -29.24 -21.21 12.98
C GLY A 679 -29.35 -22.03 11.69
N GLU A 680 -28.24 -22.46 11.10
CA GLU A 680 -28.23 -23.14 9.80
C GLU A 680 -27.52 -24.49 9.83
N LEU A 681 -26.22 -24.52 10.19
CA LEU A 681 -25.42 -25.75 10.10
C LEU A 681 -25.85 -26.81 11.13
N ILE A 682 -25.92 -26.45 12.42
CA ILE A 682 -26.30 -27.41 13.46
C ILE A 682 -27.70 -27.99 13.21
N PRO A 683 -28.75 -27.20 12.93
CA PRO A 683 -30.06 -27.75 12.60
C PRO A 683 -30.07 -28.65 11.37
N HIS A 684 -29.21 -28.40 10.37
CA HIS A 684 -29.03 -29.30 9.23
C HIS A 684 -28.44 -30.64 9.68
N LEU A 685 -27.36 -30.62 10.47
CA LEU A 685 -26.73 -31.84 10.99
C LEU A 685 -27.69 -32.65 11.86
N GLU A 686 -28.52 -32.00 12.68
CA GLU A 686 -29.51 -32.67 13.52
C GLU A 686 -30.56 -33.44 12.73
N ARG A 687 -30.96 -32.93 11.56
CA ARG A 687 -31.90 -33.61 10.66
C ARG A 687 -31.26 -34.82 9.97
N GLU A 688 -30.00 -34.69 9.56
CA GLU A 688 -29.31 -35.72 8.77
C GLU A 688 -28.72 -36.87 9.62
N PHE A 689 -28.26 -36.57 10.85
CA PHE A 689 -27.42 -37.50 11.63
C PHE A 689 -28.02 -37.99 12.95
N ARG A 690 -29.34 -37.92 13.09
CA ARG A 690 -30.08 -38.48 14.24
C ARG A 690 -29.56 -37.94 15.59
N LEU A 691 -29.16 -36.66 15.59
CA LEU A 691 -28.66 -35.99 16.79
C LEU A 691 -29.83 -35.59 17.69
N VAL A 692 -29.58 -35.55 19.00
CA VAL A 692 -30.56 -35.03 19.96
C VAL A 692 -30.55 -33.50 19.93
N ALA A 693 -31.65 -32.91 19.45
CA ALA A 693 -31.82 -31.46 19.31
C ALA A 693 -32.15 -30.76 20.64
N ALA A 694 -31.34 -30.98 21.68
CA ALA A 694 -31.52 -30.39 23.01
C ALA A 694 -30.21 -29.79 23.52
N PRO A 695 -30.24 -28.69 24.31
CA PRO A 695 -29.02 -28.09 24.85
C PRO A 695 -28.17 -29.09 25.63
N THR A 696 -28.82 -29.94 26.44
CA THR A 696 -28.18 -30.98 27.26
C THR A 696 -27.49 -32.09 26.45
N ALA A 697 -27.58 -32.06 25.12
CA ALA A 697 -26.95 -33.03 24.22
C ALA A 697 -25.99 -32.39 23.19
N ARG A 698 -25.75 -31.06 23.28
CA ARG A 698 -24.81 -30.33 22.43
C ARG A 698 -23.63 -29.87 23.25
N PHE A 699 -22.45 -30.40 22.96
CA PHE A 699 -21.23 -30.11 23.70
C PHE A 699 -20.12 -29.57 22.81
N LEU A 700 -19.25 -28.76 23.40
CA LEU A 700 -18.19 -28.05 22.67
C LEU A 700 -16.82 -28.44 23.20
N THR A 701 -15.84 -28.53 22.31
CA THR A 701 -14.43 -28.60 22.67
C THR A 701 -13.54 -28.01 21.58
N GLY A 702 -12.36 -27.58 21.96
CA GLY A 702 -11.34 -27.10 21.04
C GLY A 702 -10.05 -26.73 21.78
N ALA A 703 -8.99 -26.47 21.01
CA ALA A 703 -7.70 -26.03 21.53
C ALA A 703 -7.25 -24.72 20.86
N SER A 704 -6.50 -23.84 21.57
CA SER A 704 -6.04 -22.53 21.05
C SER A 704 -7.22 -21.68 20.54
N SER A 705 -7.21 -21.24 19.27
CA SER A 705 -8.32 -20.52 18.65
C SER A 705 -9.63 -21.30 18.72
N GLY A 706 -9.56 -22.64 18.60
CA GLY A 706 -10.72 -23.51 18.79
C GLY A 706 -11.18 -23.59 20.25
N GLY A 707 -10.25 -23.48 21.20
CA GLY A 707 -10.56 -23.38 22.63
C GLY A 707 -11.34 -22.11 22.91
N TRP A 708 -10.83 -20.96 22.46
CA TRP A 708 -11.52 -19.68 22.55
C TRP A 708 -12.90 -19.75 21.87
N SER A 709 -12.98 -20.31 20.66
CA SER A 709 -14.25 -20.48 19.93
C SER A 709 -15.27 -21.30 20.70
N SER A 710 -14.82 -22.41 21.31
CA SER A 710 -15.69 -23.30 22.08
C SER A 710 -16.24 -22.60 23.32
N LEU A 711 -15.41 -21.83 24.03
CA LEU A 711 -15.85 -21.07 25.20
C LEU A 711 -16.76 -19.90 24.79
N TRP A 712 -16.40 -19.16 23.74
CA TRP A 712 -17.18 -18.08 23.17
C TRP A 712 -18.60 -18.54 22.81
N LEU A 713 -18.73 -19.67 22.10
CA LEU A 713 -20.04 -20.22 21.75
C LEU A 713 -20.87 -20.60 22.97
N GLN A 714 -20.25 -21.18 24.01
CA GLN A 714 -20.95 -21.51 25.25
C GLN A 714 -21.43 -20.26 25.99
N VAL A 715 -20.64 -19.20 26.03
CA VAL A 715 -20.97 -17.94 26.71
C VAL A 715 -22.03 -17.14 25.93
N THR A 716 -21.91 -17.10 24.59
CA THR A 716 -22.80 -16.34 23.71
C THR A 716 -24.14 -17.03 23.48
N TYR A 717 -24.16 -18.37 23.45
CA TYR A 717 -25.36 -19.17 23.25
C TYR A 717 -25.59 -20.15 24.41
N PRO A 718 -25.72 -19.65 25.67
CA PRO A 718 -25.70 -20.49 26.86
C PRO A 718 -26.93 -21.39 26.97
N ASP A 719 -28.04 -21.00 26.36
CA ASP A 719 -29.27 -21.78 26.28
C ASP A 719 -29.26 -22.81 25.13
N PHE A 720 -28.28 -22.74 24.22
CA PHE A 720 -28.19 -23.64 23.07
C PHE A 720 -27.23 -24.82 23.31
N PHE A 721 -26.15 -24.59 24.07
CA PHE A 721 -25.12 -25.60 24.39
C PHE A 721 -25.17 -26.02 25.87
N GLY A 722 -24.91 -27.31 26.11
CA GLY A 722 -25.03 -27.95 27.43
C GLY A 722 -23.72 -28.12 28.18
N GLY A 723 -22.58 -27.83 27.55
CA GLY A 723 -21.27 -27.87 28.20
C GLY A 723 -20.11 -27.67 27.24
N VAL A 724 -18.99 -27.19 27.78
CA VAL A 724 -17.75 -26.92 27.06
C VAL A 724 -16.52 -27.46 27.81
N TRP A 725 -15.59 -28.02 27.05
CA TRP A 725 -14.23 -28.37 27.48
C TRP A 725 -13.23 -27.59 26.60
N SER A 726 -12.86 -26.41 27.07
CA SER A 726 -11.96 -25.49 26.37
C SER A 726 -10.51 -25.74 26.78
N LEU A 727 -9.64 -26.11 25.84
CA LEU A 727 -8.25 -26.42 26.10
C LEU A 727 -7.36 -25.27 25.64
N ALA A 728 -6.48 -24.75 26.52
CA ALA A 728 -5.54 -23.66 26.25
C ALA A 728 -6.10 -22.62 25.26
N PRO A 729 -7.24 -21.97 25.57
CA PRO A 729 -7.89 -21.05 24.65
C PRO A 729 -6.96 -19.87 24.32
N ASP A 730 -7.07 -19.33 23.11
CA ASP A 730 -6.52 -17.99 22.79
C ASP A 730 -6.98 -16.97 23.86
N PRO A 731 -6.32 -15.80 24.02
CA PRO A 731 -6.51 -14.97 25.21
C PRO A 731 -7.99 -14.64 25.51
N VAL A 732 -8.48 -15.14 26.64
CA VAL A 732 -9.86 -14.94 27.13
C VAL A 732 -10.02 -13.67 27.97
N ASP A 733 -8.89 -13.02 28.28
CA ASP A 733 -8.78 -11.73 28.96
C ASP A 733 -7.69 -10.91 28.25
N PHE A 734 -8.04 -9.76 27.69
CA PHE A 734 -7.11 -8.98 26.86
C PHE A 734 -6.09 -8.18 27.69
N ARG A 735 -6.14 -8.27 29.02
CA ARG A 735 -5.03 -7.83 29.90
C ARG A 735 -3.82 -8.76 29.86
N ALA A 736 -3.98 -9.97 29.30
CA ALA A 736 -2.89 -10.93 29.11
C ALA A 736 -2.96 -11.52 27.70
N PHE A 737 -3.00 -10.64 26.69
CA PHE A 737 -2.98 -11.03 25.28
C PHE A 737 -1.56 -11.46 24.88
N GLN A 738 -1.21 -12.70 25.21
CA GLN A 738 0.13 -13.29 25.11
C GLN A 738 1.21 -12.36 25.73
N LEU A 739 1.09 -12.15 27.04
CA LEU A 739 1.95 -11.27 27.86
C LEU A 739 1.71 -9.76 27.72
N VAL A 740 0.85 -9.31 26.80
CA VAL A 740 0.56 -7.88 26.62
C VAL A 740 -0.76 -7.51 27.30
N ASN A 741 -0.75 -6.45 28.11
CA ASN A 741 -1.98 -5.83 28.58
C ASN A 741 -2.44 -4.81 27.54
N LEU A 742 -3.41 -5.17 26.70
CA LEU A 742 -3.86 -4.30 25.62
C LEU A 742 -4.59 -3.04 26.14
N TYR A 743 -5.10 -3.07 27.38
CA TYR A 743 -5.78 -1.92 27.98
C TYR A 743 -4.82 -0.93 28.67
N GLU A 744 -3.53 -1.22 28.71
CA GLU A 744 -2.54 -0.32 29.30
C GLU A 744 -2.27 0.86 28.34
N PRO A 745 -2.37 2.12 28.81
CA PRO A 745 -2.04 3.28 27.99
C PRO A 745 -0.60 3.23 27.49
N GLY A 746 -0.41 3.37 26.18
CA GLY A 746 0.92 3.27 25.56
C GLY A 746 1.48 1.85 25.50
N ALA A 747 0.64 0.82 25.63
CA ALA A 747 1.05 -0.57 25.45
C ALA A 747 1.76 -0.77 24.11
N ASN A 748 2.81 -1.59 24.13
CA ASN A 748 3.55 -1.97 22.94
C ASN A 748 3.68 -3.51 22.89
N VAL A 749 3.37 -4.10 21.74
CA VAL A 749 3.41 -5.56 21.55
C VAL A 749 4.83 -6.08 21.30
N TYR A 750 5.77 -5.23 20.88
CA TYR A 750 7.16 -5.60 20.62
C TYR A 750 8.04 -5.46 21.84
N ARG A 751 7.76 -4.48 22.71
CA ARG A 751 8.57 -4.17 23.90
C ARG A 751 7.71 -3.90 25.11
N ASP A 752 8.19 -4.23 26.29
CA ASP A 752 7.57 -3.79 27.55
C ASP A 752 8.01 -2.37 27.95
N ALA A 753 7.53 -1.90 29.10
CA ALA A 753 7.81 -0.55 29.62
C ALA A 753 9.31 -0.30 29.89
N ASP A 754 10.09 -1.37 30.14
CA ASP A 754 11.54 -1.29 30.33
C ASP A 754 12.30 -1.41 28.99
N GLY A 755 11.58 -1.49 27.86
CA GLY A 755 12.15 -1.64 26.52
C GLY A 755 12.58 -3.08 26.20
N VAL A 756 12.26 -4.06 27.05
CA VAL A 756 12.62 -5.47 26.84
C VAL A 756 11.73 -6.04 25.75
N ARG A 757 12.36 -6.72 24.79
CA ARG A 757 11.68 -7.34 23.65
C ARG A 757 10.69 -8.42 24.13
N ARG A 758 9.52 -8.52 23.50
CA ARG A 758 8.45 -9.45 23.88
C ARG A 758 8.43 -10.72 22.99
N PRO A 759 8.40 -11.92 23.59
CA PRO A 759 8.24 -13.16 22.84
C PRO A 759 6.77 -13.41 22.48
N ILE A 760 6.53 -14.12 21.38
CA ILE A 760 5.19 -14.62 21.02
C ILE A 760 5.06 -16.14 21.23
N ALA A 761 6.18 -16.86 21.25
CA ALA A 761 6.19 -18.29 21.52
C ALA A 761 7.43 -18.76 22.28
N ARG A 762 7.22 -19.76 23.14
CA ARG A 762 8.25 -20.52 23.87
C ARG A 762 8.12 -22.02 23.63
N ARG A 763 9.21 -22.74 23.84
CA ARG A 763 9.25 -24.20 23.87
C ARG A 763 10.22 -24.66 24.94
N ASN A 764 9.75 -25.54 25.84
CA ASN A 764 10.54 -26.04 26.97
C ASN A 764 11.15 -24.93 27.85
N GLY A 765 10.43 -23.81 28.01
CA GLY A 765 10.88 -22.65 28.77
C GLY A 765 11.75 -21.66 27.99
N GLU A 766 12.21 -22.00 26.79
CA GLU A 766 13.05 -21.12 25.95
C GLU A 766 12.20 -20.38 24.91
N VAL A 767 12.52 -19.10 24.65
CA VAL A 767 11.87 -18.30 23.60
C VAL A 767 12.27 -18.84 22.23
N VAL A 768 11.29 -19.10 21.36
CA VAL A 768 11.53 -19.60 19.99
C VAL A 768 10.98 -18.69 18.90
N ALA A 769 10.16 -17.69 19.25
CA ALA A 769 9.69 -16.68 18.31
C ALA A 769 9.43 -15.35 19.04
N TRP A 770 9.69 -14.25 18.34
CA TRP A 770 9.52 -12.88 18.83
C TRP A 770 8.41 -12.16 18.07
N TYR A 771 7.71 -11.27 18.76
CA TYR A 771 6.52 -10.61 18.22
C TYR A 771 6.79 -9.78 16.97
N ASP A 772 7.89 -9.02 16.96
CA ASP A 772 8.28 -8.16 15.84
C ASP A 772 8.73 -8.96 14.61
N ASP A 773 9.50 -10.04 14.80
CA ASP A 773 9.85 -10.96 13.69
C ASP A 773 8.58 -11.55 13.06
N PHE A 774 7.67 -12.00 13.93
CA PHE A 774 6.41 -12.62 13.52
C PHE A 774 5.48 -11.65 12.79
N ALA A 775 5.35 -10.42 13.29
CA ALA A 775 4.53 -9.39 12.65
C ALA A 775 5.11 -8.94 11.30
N ARG A 776 6.43 -8.83 11.16
CA ARG A 776 7.08 -8.55 9.87
C ARG A 776 6.81 -9.69 8.87
N MET A 777 6.97 -10.95 9.30
CA MET A 777 6.63 -12.11 8.46
C MET A 777 5.16 -12.09 8.02
N GLU A 778 4.21 -11.88 8.94
CA GLU A 778 2.79 -11.83 8.60
C GLU A 778 2.42 -10.65 7.70
N THR A 779 3.14 -9.53 7.78
CA THR A 779 2.93 -8.40 6.86
C THR A 779 3.18 -8.81 5.40
N VAL A 780 4.19 -9.64 5.15
CA VAL A 780 4.45 -10.22 3.82
C VAL A 780 3.33 -11.21 3.42
N ILE A 781 2.88 -12.06 4.35
CA ILE A 781 1.77 -13.00 4.12
C ILE A 781 0.47 -12.25 3.78
N GLY A 782 0.13 -11.20 4.53
CA GLY A 782 -1.15 -10.50 4.47
C GLY A 782 -2.28 -11.28 5.16
N GLU A 783 -3.52 -11.12 4.67
CA GLU A 783 -4.69 -11.79 5.22
C GLU A 783 -4.49 -13.31 5.35
N GLY A 784 -4.91 -13.91 6.46
CA GLY A 784 -4.79 -15.35 6.70
C GLY A 784 -3.74 -15.74 7.74
N GLY A 785 -2.87 -14.81 8.15
CA GLY A 785 -2.03 -14.92 9.34
C GLY A 785 -2.84 -14.89 10.66
N GLN A 786 -2.23 -15.28 11.78
CA GLN A 786 -2.85 -15.27 13.11
C GLN A 786 -3.16 -13.85 13.59
N LEU A 787 -2.26 -12.90 13.40
CA LEU A 787 -2.53 -11.52 13.83
C LEU A 787 -3.62 -10.88 12.97
N TYR A 788 -3.61 -11.15 11.66
CA TYR A 788 -4.70 -10.75 10.76
C TYR A 788 -6.01 -11.48 11.05
N SER A 789 -5.94 -12.70 11.60
CA SER A 789 -7.11 -13.43 12.06
C SER A 789 -7.75 -12.73 13.25
N PHE A 790 -6.97 -12.28 14.22
CA PHE A 790 -7.49 -11.47 15.32
C PHE A 790 -8.10 -10.17 14.82
N ASP A 791 -7.42 -9.45 13.91
CA ASP A 791 -7.98 -8.24 13.31
C ASP A 791 -9.33 -8.52 12.63
N GLY A 792 -9.40 -9.56 11.80
CA GLY A 792 -10.64 -9.93 11.09
C GLY A 792 -11.80 -10.29 12.01
N VAL A 793 -11.52 -10.80 13.21
CA VAL A 793 -12.58 -11.14 14.17
C VAL A 793 -12.94 -9.94 15.05
N PHE A 794 -11.97 -9.28 15.65
CA PHE A 794 -12.22 -8.36 16.75
C PHE A 794 -12.24 -6.89 16.33
N SER A 795 -11.59 -6.53 15.23
CA SER A 795 -11.47 -5.13 14.83
C SER A 795 -12.67 -4.60 14.06
N PRO A 796 -12.96 -3.30 14.19
CA PRO A 796 -13.88 -2.62 13.29
C PRO A 796 -13.34 -2.62 11.86
N ARG A 797 -14.26 -2.51 10.89
CA ARG A 797 -13.90 -2.37 9.48
C ARG A 797 -13.43 -0.93 9.19
N GLY A 798 -12.26 -0.81 8.57
CA GLY A 798 -11.69 0.46 8.11
C GLY A 798 -12.38 1.00 6.86
N ALA A 799 -12.04 2.23 6.49
CA ALA A 799 -12.57 2.90 5.30
C ALA A 799 -12.20 2.19 3.98
N ASP A 800 -11.08 1.46 3.96
CA ASP A 800 -10.63 0.62 2.83
C ASP A 800 -11.37 -0.73 2.73
N GLY A 801 -12.33 -0.97 3.63
CA GLY A 801 -13.10 -2.20 3.71
C GLY A 801 -12.36 -3.36 4.39
N ARG A 802 -11.14 -3.16 4.89
CA ARG A 802 -10.34 -4.17 5.59
C ARG A 802 -10.43 -4.00 7.12
N PRO A 803 -10.11 -5.04 7.91
CA PRO A 803 -10.02 -4.89 9.35
C PRO A 803 -8.91 -3.89 9.75
N ARG A 804 -9.20 -2.98 10.68
CA ARG A 804 -8.15 -2.12 11.27
C ARG A 804 -7.21 -2.96 12.14
N PRO A 805 -5.87 -2.83 12.02
CA PRO A 805 -4.96 -3.55 12.89
C PRO A 805 -5.01 -2.99 14.32
N TYR A 806 -4.96 -3.86 15.34
CA TYR A 806 -4.97 -3.42 16.75
C TYR A 806 -3.65 -2.81 17.25
N PHE A 807 -2.62 -2.81 16.41
CA PHE A 807 -1.35 -2.13 16.67
C PHE A 807 -0.64 -1.78 15.36
N ASP A 808 0.23 -0.78 15.41
CA ASP A 808 1.08 -0.39 14.29
C ASP A 808 2.14 -1.48 14.01
N ARG A 809 2.06 -2.10 12.83
CA ARG A 809 2.94 -3.22 12.45
C ARG A 809 4.42 -2.84 12.32
N SER A 810 4.76 -1.56 12.23
CA SER A 810 6.14 -1.07 12.18
C SER A 810 6.71 -0.75 13.56
N THR A 811 5.91 -0.19 14.48
CA THR A 811 6.39 0.28 15.79
C THR A 811 6.03 -0.64 16.96
N GLY A 812 4.98 -1.46 16.81
CA GLY A 812 4.42 -2.28 17.88
C GLY A 812 3.46 -1.53 18.80
N GLU A 813 3.20 -0.25 18.56
CA GLU A 813 2.31 0.57 19.40
C GLU A 813 0.84 0.14 19.24
N VAL A 814 0.17 -0.14 20.36
CA VAL A 814 -1.24 -0.57 20.38
C VAL A 814 -2.17 0.60 20.05
N ASP A 815 -3.12 0.38 19.14
CA ASP A 815 -4.19 1.34 18.81
C ASP A 815 -5.31 1.20 19.84
N ALA A 816 -5.39 2.18 20.76
CA ALA A 816 -6.36 2.18 21.85
C ALA A 816 -7.82 2.22 21.36
N ASP A 817 -8.11 2.89 20.24
CA ASP A 817 -9.47 2.99 19.70
C ASP A 817 -9.93 1.65 19.14
N VAL A 818 -9.03 0.92 18.47
CA VAL A 818 -9.31 -0.44 17.99
C VAL A 818 -9.50 -1.39 19.16
N VAL A 819 -8.63 -1.32 20.18
CA VAL A 819 -8.73 -2.19 21.37
C VAL A 819 -9.99 -1.89 22.19
N GLU A 820 -10.49 -0.65 22.20
CA GLU A 820 -11.78 -0.35 22.83
C GLU A 820 -12.92 -1.14 22.17
N ALA A 821 -12.94 -1.20 20.84
CA ALA A 821 -13.92 -2.01 20.10
C ALA A 821 -13.74 -3.52 20.32
N TRP A 822 -12.53 -3.98 20.63
CA TRP A 822 -12.24 -5.38 20.93
C TRP A 822 -12.87 -5.85 22.24
N LYS A 823 -13.13 -4.98 23.22
CA LYS A 823 -13.69 -5.35 24.54
C LYS A 823 -14.96 -6.18 24.47
N GLN A 824 -15.78 -6.01 23.43
CA GLN A 824 -16.99 -6.81 23.21
C GLN A 824 -16.72 -8.31 22.94
N TYR A 825 -15.46 -8.68 22.71
CA TYR A 825 -14.99 -10.05 22.52
C TYR A 825 -14.13 -10.56 23.69
N ASP A 826 -13.86 -9.74 24.70
CA ASP A 826 -13.16 -10.17 25.92
C ASP A 826 -14.13 -11.03 26.77
N ILE A 827 -13.98 -12.36 26.70
CA ILE A 827 -14.88 -13.32 27.37
C ILE A 827 -14.92 -13.06 28.87
N ARG A 828 -13.79 -12.73 29.50
CA ARG A 828 -13.75 -12.41 30.94
C ARG A 828 -14.59 -11.17 31.23
N LEU A 829 -14.45 -10.12 30.44
CA LEU A 829 -15.20 -8.88 30.63
C LEU A 829 -16.71 -9.10 30.45
N ILE A 830 -17.12 -9.83 29.42
CA ILE A 830 -18.53 -10.17 29.17
C ILE A 830 -19.14 -10.94 30.35
N LEU A 831 -18.43 -11.94 30.85
CA LEU A 831 -18.87 -12.73 32.01
C LEU A 831 -18.99 -11.86 33.26
N GLN A 832 -18.01 -10.98 33.50
CA GLN A 832 -18.00 -10.08 34.65
C GLN A 832 -19.15 -9.08 34.61
N GLU A 833 -19.40 -8.46 33.47
CA GLU A 833 -20.43 -7.41 33.32
C GLU A 833 -21.85 -7.98 33.29
N ASN A 834 -22.02 -9.22 32.84
CA ASN A 834 -23.34 -9.83 32.60
C ASN A 834 -23.62 -11.05 33.50
N TRP A 835 -22.86 -11.22 34.59
CA TRP A 835 -22.90 -12.44 35.41
C TRP A 835 -24.28 -12.75 35.99
N THR A 836 -25.05 -11.75 36.40
CA THR A 836 -26.38 -11.96 36.97
C THR A 836 -27.32 -12.70 36.02
N GLU A 837 -27.20 -12.45 34.71
CA GLU A 837 -27.96 -13.18 33.70
C GLU A 837 -27.29 -14.48 33.28
N LEU A 838 -25.97 -14.44 33.04
CA LEU A 838 -25.23 -15.57 32.45
C LEU A 838 -24.95 -16.69 33.45
N GLY A 839 -24.65 -16.36 34.71
CA GLY A 839 -24.26 -17.31 35.75
C GLY A 839 -25.24 -18.48 35.90
N PRO A 840 -26.56 -18.23 36.09
CA PRO A 840 -27.56 -19.29 36.16
C PRO A 840 -27.61 -20.16 34.90
N LYS A 841 -27.41 -19.57 33.71
CA LYS A 841 -27.44 -20.29 32.43
C LYS A 841 -26.17 -21.11 32.18
N LEU A 842 -25.05 -20.77 32.84
CA LEU A 842 -23.73 -21.39 32.66
C LEU A 842 -23.37 -22.41 33.75
N SER A 843 -24.17 -22.54 34.82
CA SER A 843 -23.89 -23.44 35.92
C SER A 843 -23.64 -24.88 35.47
N GLY A 844 -22.49 -25.42 35.86
CA GLY A 844 -22.05 -26.79 35.58
C GLY A 844 -21.61 -27.04 34.13
N LYS A 845 -21.55 -26.00 33.29
CA LYS A 845 -21.28 -26.13 31.85
C LYS A 845 -19.82 -25.86 31.48
N ILE A 846 -19.08 -25.07 32.25
CA ILE A 846 -17.76 -24.58 31.84
C ILE A 846 -16.63 -25.39 32.47
N ARG A 847 -15.77 -25.95 31.60
CA ARG A 847 -14.46 -26.51 31.97
C ARG A 847 -13.37 -25.91 31.08
N ILE A 848 -12.34 -25.35 31.68
CA ILE A 848 -11.20 -24.71 31.01
C ILE A 848 -9.92 -25.37 31.53
N ILE A 849 -9.06 -25.83 30.64
CA ILE A 849 -7.83 -26.55 31.00
C ILE A 849 -6.67 -25.93 30.24
N VAL A 850 -5.63 -25.47 30.93
CA VAL A 850 -4.41 -24.92 30.32
C VAL A 850 -3.17 -25.49 31.00
N GLY A 851 -2.03 -25.51 30.32
CA GLY A 851 -0.74 -25.85 30.94
C GLY A 851 -0.02 -24.59 31.41
N ASP A 852 0.65 -24.61 32.55
CA ASP A 852 1.41 -23.46 33.09
C ASP A 852 2.68 -23.11 32.28
N THR A 853 3.06 -23.97 31.34
CA THR A 853 4.18 -23.76 30.41
C THR A 853 3.69 -23.71 28.96
N ASP A 854 2.48 -23.18 28.75
CA ASP A 854 1.87 -23.02 27.43
C ASP A 854 2.83 -22.36 26.44
N ASN A 855 2.89 -22.92 25.22
CA ASN A 855 3.86 -22.51 24.21
C ASN A 855 3.60 -21.10 23.65
N PHE A 856 2.41 -20.55 23.81
CA PHE A 856 2.01 -19.26 23.25
C PHE A 856 1.60 -18.26 24.33
N TYR A 857 1.92 -18.55 25.60
CA TYR A 857 1.64 -17.70 26.76
C TYR A 857 0.15 -17.47 27.01
N LEU A 858 -0.67 -18.49 26.75
CA LEU A 858 -2.13 -18.41 26.93
C LEU A 858 -2.58 -18.65 28.38
N ASP A 859 -1.70 -19.17 29.22
CA ASP A 859 -1.94 -19.47 30.63
C ASP A 859 -2.35 -18.24 31.44
N GLY A 860 -1.66 -17.10 31.26
CA GLY A 860 -1.94 -15.88 32.04
C GLY A 860 -3.37 -15.34 31.86
N ALA A 861 -3.93 -15.39 30.66
CA ALA A 861 -5.31 -14.97 30.41
C ALA A 861 -6.33 -15.90 31.09
N VAL A 862 -6.05 -17.21 31.12
CA VAL A 862 -6.89 -18.20 31.79
C VAL A 862 -6.84 -18.04 33.31
N GLU A 863 -5.68 -17.71 33.88
CA GLU A 863 -5.55 -17.42 35.32
C GLU A 863 -6.37 -16.19 35.72
N LEU A 864 -6.33 -15.11 34.94
CA LEU A 864 -7.16 -13.91 35.20
C LEU A 864 -8.66 -14.21 35.10
N LEU A 865 -9.07 -15.04 34.14
CA LEU A 865 -10.45 -15.49 34.03
C LEU A 865 -10.86 -16.36 35.23
N ARG A 866 -10.01 -17.29 35.68
CA ARG A 866 -10.24 -18.10 36.88
C ARG A 866 -10.51 -17.24 38.10
N ASP A 867 -9.66 -16.24 38.33
CA ASP A 867 -9.78 -15.36 39.51
C ASP A 867 -11.07 -14.52 39.44
N THR A 868 -11.46 -14.11 38.23
CA THR A 868 -12.74 -13.43 37.98
C THR A 868 -13.92 -14.35 38.28
N LEU A 869 -13.93 -15.57 37.75
CA LEU A 869 -15.00 -16.57 37.96
C LEU A 869 -15.15 -16.95 39.44
N ASN A 870 -14.03 -17.10 40.16
CA ASN A 870 -14.03 -17.33 41.60
C ASN A 870 -14.69 -16.17 42.36
N THR A 871 -14.35 -14.93 41.99
CA THR A 871 -14.95 -13.71 42.58
C THR A 871 -16.45 -13.63 42.33
N LEU A 872 -16.89 -14.07 41.14
CA LEU A 872 -18.30 -14.13 40.76
C LEU A 872 -19.07 -15.29 41.41
N GLY A 873 -18.39 -16.20 42.13
CA GLY A 873 -19.01 -17.38 42.74
C GLY A 873 -19.44 -18.44 41.72
N SER A 874 -18.73 -18.52 40.59
CA SER A 874 -18.98 -19.53 39.55
C SER A 874 -18.60 -20.94 40.00
N ASP A 875 -19.32 -21.95 39.48
CA ASP A 875 -18.97 -23.36 39.60
C ASP A 875 -18.12 -23.88 38.42
N ALA A 876 -17.66 -22.98 37.54
CA ALA A 876 -16.78 -23.32 36.43
C ALA A 876 -15.48 -23.97 36.93
N VAL A 877 -15.06 -25.03 36.23
CA VAL A 877 -13.81 -25.74 36.55
C VAL A 877 -12.70 -25.15 35.70
N VAL A 878 -11.71 -24.50 36.33
CA VAL A 878 -10.52 -23.99 35.63
C VAL A 878 -9.27 -24.66 36.19
N GLU A 879 -8.64 -25.49 35.35
CA GLU A 879 -7.45 -26.28 35.70
C GLU A 879 -6.20 -25.73 35.01
N VAL A 880 -5.20 -25.38 35.81
CA VAL A 880 -3.85 -25.05 35.34
C VAL A 880 -2.94 -26.23 35.66
N LEU A 881 -2.50 -26.95 34.64
CA LEU A 881 -1.76 -28.21 34.77
C LEU A 881 -0.25 -27.95 34.90
N PRO A 882 0.39 -28.34 36.01
CA PRO A 882 1.82 -28.08 36.23
C PRO A 882 2.73 -28.80 35.25
N GLY A 883 3.71 -28.10 34.69
CA GLY A 883 4.71 -28.61 33.74
C GLY A 883 4.16 -29.06 32.39
N ARG A 884 2.89 -28.77 32.10
CA ARG A 884 2.25 -29.10 30.82
C ARG A 884 2.32 -27.90 29.88
N ASN A 885 2.57 -28.19 28.60
CA ASN A 885 2.64 -27.20 27.54
C ASN A 885 1.34 -27.16 26.73
N HIS A 886 1.34 -26.50 25.56
CA HIS A 886 0.16 -26.30 24.72
C HIS A 886 -0.45 -27.61 24.16
N ALA A 887 0.31 -28.71 24.13
CA ALA A 887 -0.13 -29.99 23.58
C ALA A 887 -1.06 -30.75 24.55
N LEU A 888 -2.29 -30.25 24.69
CA LEU A 888 -3.30 -30.81 25.60
C LEU A 888 -4.26 -31.81 24.93
N THR A 889 -4.25 -31.93 23.60
CA THR A 889 -5.14 -32.85 22.86
C THR A 889 -4.56 -34.27 22.75
N ASP A 890 -3.95 -34.78 23.82
CA ASP A 890 -3.48 -36.16 23.88
C ASP A 890 -4.64 -37.15 24.12
N ARG A 891 -4.34 -38.45 24.04
CA ARG A 891 -5.36 -39.50 24.14
C ARG A 891 -6.09 -39.49 25.48
N ASP A 892 -5.36 -39.27 26.58
CA ASP A 892 -5.92 -39.34 27.92
C ASP A 892 -6.86 -38.16 28.18
N MET A 893 -6.49 -36.96 27.70
CA MET A 893 -7.36 -35.79 27.76
C MET A 893 -8.63 -36.00 26.93
N LEU A 894 -8.50 -36.50 25.70
CA LEU A 894 -9.67 -36.74 24.83
C LEU A 894 -10.60 -37.81 25.43
N HIS A 895 -10.06 -38.85 26.09
CA HIS A 895 -10.86 -39.85 26.80
C HIS A 895 -11.53 -39.30 28.06
N ARG A 896 -10.85 -38.39 28.78
CA ARG A 896 -11.43 -37.66 29.91
C ARG A 896 -12.63 -36.83 29.47
N ILE A 897 -12.50 -36.05 28.39
CA ILE A 897 -13.60 -35.25 27.82
C ILE A 897 -14.77 -36.15 27.42
N ASP A 898 -14.51 -37.24 26.69
CA ASP A 898 -15.56 -38.20 26.29
C ASP A 898 -16.31 -38.78 27.51
N ARG A 899 -15.61 -39.08 28.60
CA ARG A 899 -16.24 -39.60 29.82
C ARG A 899 -17.08 -38.52 30.52
N GLU A 900 -16.50 -37.36 30.78
CA GLU A 900 -17.19 -36.29 31.53
C GLU A 900 -18.40 -35.74 30.78
N LEU A 901 -18.37 -35.70 29.44
CA LEU A 901 -19.53 -35.30 28.66
C LEU A 901 -20.65 -36.35 28.69
N LEU A 902 -20.32 -37.65 28.72
CA LEU A 902 -21.32 -38.70 28.85
C LEU A 902 -21.98 -38.64 30.22
N GLU A 903 -21.19 -38.46 31.28
CA GLU A 903 -21.72 -38.21 32.63
C GLU A 903 -22.61 -36.95 32.66
N ALA A 904 -22.26 -35.91 31.90
CA ALA A 904 -23.10 -34.72 31.79
C ALA A 904 -24.41 -34.99 31.04
N TYR A 905 -24.37 -35.79 29.97
CA TYR A 905 -25.53 -36.18 29.18
C TYR A 905 -26.50 -37.08 29.95
N GLU A 906 -25.98 -38.12 30.63
CA GLU A 906 -26.74 -39.11 31.40
C GLU A 906 -27.45 -38.53 32.64
N ARG A 907 -27.13 -37.30 33.04
CA ARG A 907 -27.90 -36.56 34.06
C ARG A 907 -29.29 -36.12 33.56
N TYR A 908 -29.51 -36.10 32.25
CA TYR A 908 -30.73 -35.54 31.63
C TYR A 908 -31.46 -36.49 30.67
N HIS A 909 -30.80 -37.56 30.20
CA HIS A 909 -31.31 -38.56 29.25
C HIS A 909 -30.98 -39.95 29.76
#